data_AF-A0A3N4L0M7-F1
#
_entry.id   AF-A0A3N4L0M7-F1
#
_cell.length_a   1.000
_cell.length_b   1.000
_cell.length_c   1.000
_cell.angle_alpha   90.00
_cell.angle_beta   90.00
_cell.angle_gamma   90.00
#
_symmetry.space_group_name_H-M   'P 1'
#
loop_
_entity.id
_entity.type
_entity.pdbx_description
1 polymer ?
#
loop_
_entity_poly.entity_id
_entity_poly.type
_entity_poly.pdbx_seq_one_letter_code
_entity_poly.pdbx_strand_id
1 'polypeptide(L)'
;MASTEDGNREGKNGEGQPSGDSNGNLRRSLDNETSPQTSAFQSAVAAWRNIDLSTLQKSLDTTATDIVSSQKENLVERKELAQKTKEYKKLGDEGKKEEWKGLLKSYQTFIDHLTTSKKATENAFLNLYQSLSEAPDPYPLLEATIDSLLSLSDMQALTRDNTSLNSTVTRLSSQIANLEASMASKNKEIERLKHEKDEDVKKAEDVWRGVIDEKTRNWEGKEKALLDKLEHQEGVLKEIKASYEVSQRMGPRSAGGAEEDGLAKERMAEFEILSRDLERTTLRLAEVEGRNEQLRLELANAQSQEGHTTTSNDNAENEEDPLIARLQGENATLLRRFENINVQAGNEKKEWERKIRGLERAIDGLKKDKDILKEKMAKWGDYEEVRRELEILKSIEFSTGDDEEDGDDFLDFSKTGTADGDESGGRAKGGKETLEQMLLARNKKLGSDLTVLRVSHDELSSRLQNLQQTLDSTTSELVSARSLNEKLENDLLKFQQETQHSSALSVAGTYVSRYPSAQSMAHGSSRRISPTSSIISGVIPHSASHVSLAGLRAGENESYGSGSGILPMVTAQRDRFKQKNQQLEDDLSRAHGTISNLRQEVASLQKDNLQLYEKTRYISSYSRQPVTVGAAGSSSGFGVNPNAASTLRSSDNSGGLSIDRYRQAYEANISPFEAFRGRESARAFHRMGVVERIIYSLTRVVLANRTSRNLFAGYCVLLHLLMFSMLYYAGTAEVEKHLTGMAGDSIAASMAAAAGEAGGLDHGDWHPEGFDGK
;
A
#
# COMPACT_ATOMS: atom_id res chain seq x y z
N MET A 1 -57.56 2.07 63.54
CA MET A 1 -56.87 0.93 64.18
C MET A 1 -55.47 0.84 63.58
N ALA A 2 -54.46 1.02 64.46
CA ALA A 2 -53.00 0.77 64.34
C ALA A 2 -52.21 1.32 63.12
N SER A 3 -51.28 2.29 63.20
CA SER A 3 -50.02 2.49 64.01
C SER A 3 -48.78 1.89 63.32
N THR A 4 -47.93 2.72 62.67
CA THR A 4 -46.57 3.23 63.07
C THR A 4 -45.44 2.20 62.87
N GLU A 5 -44.19 2.46 62.48
CA GLU A 5 -43.32 3.65 62.48
C GLU A 5 -42.01 3.35 61.68
N ASP A 6 -41.42 4.42 61.14
CA ASP A 6 -40.03 4.78 60.81
C ASP A 6 -38.80 3.84 60.96
N GLY A 7 -37.79 4.13 60.10
CA GLY A 7 -36.46 3.49 60.11
C GLY A 7 -35.39 4.22 59.26
N ASN A 8 -35.02 5.41 59.71
CA ASN A 8 -33.93 6.31 59.33
C ASN A 8 -32.55 5.63 59.05
N ARG A 9 -31.78 6.14 58.08
CA ARG A 9 -30.31 6.02 58.03
C ARG A 9 -29.67 7.31 57.51
N GLU A 10 -29.37 8.21 58.44
CA GLU A 10 -28.45 9.33 58.29
C GLU A 10 -26.99 8.85 58.19
N GLY A 11 -26.20 9.57 57.40
CA GLY A 11 -24.73 9.51 57.36
C GLY A 11 -24.17 10.85 56.87
N LYS A 12 -23.86 11.72 57.84
CA LYS A 12 -23.33 13.09 57.71
C LYS A 12 -21.87 13.12 57.23
N ASN A 13 -21.58 14.12 56.39
CA ASN A 13 -20.39 14.99 56.30
C ASN A 13 -18.99 14.45 56.66
N GLY A 14 -18.09 14.57 55.68
CA GLY A 14 -16.64 14.68 55.89
C GLY A 14 -15.98 15.29 54.66
N GLU A 15 -15.64 16.58 54.74
CA GLU A 15 -14.71 17.25 53.83
C GLU A 15 -13.37 16.50 53.77
N GLY A 16 -12.80 16.39 52.58
CA GLY A 16 -11.46 15.84 52.37
C GLY A 16 -10.94 16.23 50.99
N GLN A 17 -10.02 17.19 50.97
CA GLN A 17 -9.30 17.72 49.81
C GLN A 17 -8.69 16.63 48.90
N PRO A 18 -8.47 16.95 47.60
CA PRO A 18 -7.78 16.07 46.69
C PRO A 18 -6.27 16.16 46.96
N SER A 19 -5.69 15.05 47.42
CA SER A 19 -4.25 14.90 47.61
C SER A 19 -3.67 14.02 46.53
N GLY A 20 -2.68 14.55 45.81
CA GLY A 20 -1.51 13.76 45.45
C GLY A 20 -1.40 13.34 43.99
N ASP A 21 -0.87 14.25 43.18
CA ASP A 21 -0.04 14.01 42.00
C ASP A 21 0.51 12.59 41.85
N SER A 22 -0.02 11.85 40.87
CA SER A 22 0.62 10.63 40.33
C SER A 22 1.20 10.85 38.93
N ASN A 23 1.41 12.11 38.52
CA ASN A 23 2.01 12.47 37.24
C ASN A 23 3.51 12.81 37.35
N GLY A 24 4.13 12.52 38.49
CA GLY A 24 5.55 12.83 38.75
C GLY A 24 6.56 11.76 38.28
N ASN A 25 6.12 10.55 37.91
CA ASN A 25 7.05 9.43 37.74
C ASN A 25 7.45 9.10 36.29
N LEU A 26 6.87 9.76 35.27
CA LEU A 26 7.34 9.63 33.88
C LEU A 26 8.28 10.74 33.41
N ARG A 27 8.53 11.77 34.23
CA ARG A 27 9.54 12.80 33.93
C ARG A 27 10.88 12.57 34.62
N ARG A 28 10.97 11.65 35.60
CA ARG A 28 12.18 11.49 36.41
C ARG A 28 13.20 10.46 35.87
N SER A 29 12.84 9.67 34.86
CA SER A 29 13.77 8.68 34.29
C SER A 29 14.60 9.22 33.11
N LEU A 30 14.42 10.48 32.71
CA LEU A 30 15.23 11.12 31.66
C LEU A 30 16.36 12.00 32.22
N ASP A 31 16.37 12.25 33.53
CA ASP A 31 17.33 13.17 34.16
C ASP A 31 18.57 12.49 34.76
N ASN A 32 18.70 11.16 34.67
CA ASN A 32 19.81 10.43 35.30
C ASN A 32 20.86 9.87 34.33
N GLU A 33 20.75 10.19 33.04
CA GLU A 33 21.79 9.92 32.02
C GLU A 33 22.55 11.20 31.60
N THR A 34 22.55 12.26 32.41
CA THR A 34 23.54 13.35 32.28
C THR A 34 24.90 12.94 32.85
N SER A 35 25.39 11.81 32.35
CA SER A 35 26.69 11.58 31.73
C SER A 35 27.95 12.19 32.39
N PRO A 36 28.97 11.38 32.76
CA PRO A 36 30.33 11.85 33.03
C PRO A 36 30.94 12.71 31.89
N GLN A 37 30.38 12.62 30.67
CA GLN A 37 30.68 13.47 29.52
C GLN A 37 30.38 14.96 29.77
N THR A 38 29.37 15.31 30.57
CA THR A 38 29.03 16.72 30.87
C THR A 38 30.07 17.38 31.78
N SER A 39 30.63 16.61 32.71
CA SER A 39 31.75 17.01 33.57
C SER A 39 33.04 17.15 32.76
N ALA A 40 33.31 16.19 31.86
CA ALA A 40 34.44 16.27 30.93
C ALA A 40 34.32 17.50 30.00
N PHE A 41 33.11 17.78 29.50
CA PHE A 41 32.80 18.95 28.68
C PHE A 41 33.02 20.27 29.45
N GLN A 42 32.50 20.36 30.68
CA GLN A 42 32.72 21.54 31.52
C GLN A 42 34.20 21.74 31.89
N SER A 43 34.91 20.64 32.18
CA SER A 43 36.35 20.67 32.47
C SER A 43 37.17 21.12 31.27
N ALA A 44 36.86 20.62 30.07
CA ALA A 44 37.53 21.04 28.84
C ALA A 44 37.24 22.50 28.49
N VAL A 45 36.00 22.96 28.64
CA VAL A 45 35.64 24.38 28.46
C VAL A 45 36.39 25.27 29.46
N ALA A 46 36.55 24.83 30.72
CA ALA A 46 37.34 25.55 31.71
C ALA A 46 38.84 25.58 31.36
N ALA A 47 39.41 24.47 30.86
CA ALA A 47 40.80 24.42 30.41
C ALA A 47 41.07 25.37 29.24
N TRP A 48 40.22 25.34 28.20
CA TRP A 48 40.35 26.26 27.05
C TRP A 48 40.10 27.73 27.41
N ARG A 49 39.24 27.98 28.39
CA ARG A 49 39.03 29.33 28.94
C ARG A 49 40.25 29.84 29.72
N ASN A 50 40.95 28.97 30.45
CA ASN A 50 42.16 29.33 31.19
C ASN A 50 43.38 29.52 30.28
N ILE A 51 43.47 28.76 29.18
CA ILE A 51 44.52 28.93 28.17
C ILE A 51 44.40 30.29 27.47
N ASP A 52 43.15 30.75 27.26
CA ASP A 52 42.84 32.03 26.61
C ASP A 52 43.76 32.31 25.42
N LEU A 53 43.46 31.65 24.31
CA LEU A 53 44.23 31.73 23.07
C LEU A 53 44.53 33.17 22.63
N SER A 54 43.66 34.13 22.97
CA SER A 54 43.83 35.53 22.60
C SER A 54 44.98 36.23 23.35
N THR A 55 45.18 35.89 24.63
CA THR A 55 46.28 36.44 25.43
C THR A 55 47.56 35.65 25.22
N LEU A 56 47.45 34.32 25.05
CA LEU A 56 48.58 33.46 24.68
C LEU A 56 49.16 33.83 23.32
N GLN A 57 48.33 34.14 22.32
CA GLN A 57 48.80 34.59 21.01
C GLN A 57 49.61 35.89 21.13
N LYS A 58 49.14 36.87 21.93
CA LYS A 58 49.86 38.14 22.14
C LYS A 58 51.20 37.95 22.86
N SER A 59 51.26 37.05 23.84
CA SER A 59 52.53 36.75 24.52
C SER A 59 53.49 36.01 23.58
N LEU A 60 52.99 35.11 22.73
CA LEU A 60 53.79 34.43 21.72
C LEU A 60 54.32 35.40 20.67
N ASP A 61 53.49 36.33 20.19
CA ASP A 61 53.89 37.37 19.24
C ASP A 61 55.02 38.24 19.82
N THR A 62 54.93 38.59 21.11
CA THR A 62 55.96 39.35 21.82
C THR A 62 57.26 38.54 21.91
N THR A 63 57.19 37.28 22.34
CA THR A 63 58.39 36.41 22.40
C THR A 63 58.99 36.16 21.02
N ALA A 64 58.18 36.02 19.96
CA ALA A 64 58.65 35.89 18.59
C ALA A 64 59.41 37.15 18.15
N THR A 65 58.92 38.35 18.50
CA THR A 65 59.65 39.59 18.23
C THR A 65 60.97 39.67 19.00
N ASP A 66 61.02 39.21 20.25
CA ASP A 66 62.23 39.17 21.07
C ASP A 66 63.28 38.17 20.56
N ILE A 67 62.81 37.06 19.98
CA ILE A 67 63.68 36.08 19.31
C ILE A 67 64.30 36.70 18.06
N VAL A 68 63.50 37.40 17.24
CA VAL A 68 63.97 38.05 16.02
C VAL A 68 64.93 39.20 16.34
N SER A 69 64.68 39.99 17.39
CA SER A 69 65.60 41.04 17.84
C SER A 69 66.91 40.45 18.35
N SER A 70 66.84 39.41 19.22
CA SER A 70 68.04 38.71 19.72
C SER A 70 68.85 38.08 18.59
N GLN A 71 68.20 37.53 17.55
CA GLN A 71 68.91 36.99 16.37
C GLN A 71 69.64 38.10 15.59
N LYS A 72 69.03 39.28 15.43
CA LYS A 72 69.68 40.42 14.79
C LYS A 72 70.87 40.93 15.62
N GLU A 73 70.69 41.06 16.93
CA GLU A 73 71.74 41.48 17.86
C GLU A 73 72.92 40.49 17.86
N ASN A 74 72.64 39.19 17.94
CA ASN A 74 73.67 38.14 17.81
C ASN A 74 74.46 38.23 16.49
N LEU A 75 73.81 38.57 15.37
CA LEU A 75 74.51 38.77 14.09
C LEU A 75 75.40 40.01 14.08
N VAL A 76 74.96 41.11 14.72
CA VAL A 76 75.73 42.35 14.85
C VAL A 76 76.93 42.13 15.77
N GLU A 77 76.70 41.59 16.97
CA GLU A 77 77.77 41.29 17.95
C GLU A 77 78.80 40.32 17.39
N ARG A 78 78.38 39.31 16.62
CA ARG A 78 79.30 38.39 15.93
C ARG A 78 80.19 39.11 14.91
N LYS A 79 79.65 40.08 14.17
CA LYS A 79 80.44 40.91 13.23
C LYS A 79 81.40 41.83 13.98
N GLU A 80 80.95 42.46 15.05
CA GLU A 80 81.80 43.30 15.91
C GLU A 80 82.93 42.51 16.57
N LEU A 81 82.65 41.30 17.04
CA LEU A 81 83.66 40.38 17.59
C LEU A 81 84.70 39.98 16.54
N ALA A 82 84.26 39.65 15.32
CA ALA A 82 85.17 39.34 14.23
C ALA A 82 86.07 40.55 13.89
N GLN A 83 85.52 41.76 13.94
CA GLN A 83 86.27 42.99 13.73
C GLN A 83 87.27 43.28 14.86
N LYS A 84 86.84 43.21 16.13
CA LYS A 84 87.72 43.37 17.30
C LYS A 84 88.83 42.31 17.32
N THR A 85 88.53 41.07 16.91
CA THR A 85 89.54 40.00 16.78
C THR A 85 90.56 40.32 15.68
N LYS A 86 90.12 40.90 14.56
CA LYS A 86 90.99 41.31 13.45
C LYS A 86 91.86 42.52 13.83
N GLU A 87 91.33 43.47 14.58
CA GLU A 87 92.05 44.64 15.10
C GLU A 87 93.07 44.24 16.16
N TYR A 88 92.70 43.36 17.10
CA TYR A 88 93.61 42.76 18.07
C TYR A 88 94.82 42.08 17.43
N LYS A 89 94.59 41.33 16.33
CA LYS A 89 95.67 40.66 15.57
C LYS A 89 96.67 41.64 14.94
N LYS A 90 96.26 42.90 14.67
CA LYS A 90 97.10 43.94 14.06
C LYS A 90 97.90 44.76 15.07
N LEU A 91 97.62 44.68 16.37
CA LEU A 91 98.36 45.39 17.41
C LEU A 91 99.77 44.82 17.63
N GLY A 92 100.70 45.65 18.13
CA GLY A 92 102.01 45.22 18.61
C GLY A 92 101.93 44.51 19.98
N ASP A 93 103.03 43.90 20.45
CA ASP A 93 103.00 43.03 21.64
C ASP A 93 102.70 43.73 22.97
N GLU A 94 103.01 45.03 23.11
CA GLU A 94 102.56 45.86 24.24
C GLU A 94 101.03 46.08 24.18
N GLY A 95 100.50 46.52 23.03
CA GLY A 95 99.07 46.76 22.86
C GLY A 95 98.20 45.50 22.90
N LYS A 96 98.73 44.34 22.48
CA LYS A 96 98.05 43.03 22.63
C LYS A 96 97.85 42.66 24.10
N LYS A 97 98.73 43.08 25.02
CA LYS A 97 98.56 42.82 26.45
C LYS A 97 97.47 43.70 27.06
N GLU A 98 97.31 44.93 26.55
CA GLU A 98 96.27 45.86 26.98
C GLU A 98 94.87 45.45 26.49
N GLU A 99 94.73 45.13 25.20
CA GLU A 99 93.43 44.84 24.56
C GLU A 99 92.92 43.40 24.77
N TRP A 100 93.76 42.46 25.22
CA TRP A 100 93.38 41.04 25.41
C TRP A 100 92.18 40.88 26.35
N LYS A 101 92.18 41.65 27.45
CA LYS A 101 91.09 41.62 28.43
C LYS A 101 89.78 42.16 27.82
N GLY A 102 89.86 43.18 26.98
CA GLY A 102 88.71 43.75 26.27
C GLY A 102 88.11 42.76 25.27
N LEU A 103 88.96 42.09 24.47
CA LEU A 103 88.53 41.08 23.52
C LEU A 103 87.88 39.87 24.22
N LEU A 104 88.51 39.35 25.26
CA LEU A 104 87.96 38.23 26.03
C LEU A 104 86.60 38.59 26.64
N LYS A 105 86.46 39.81 27.18
CA LYS A 105 85.19 40.29 27.72
C LYS A 105 84.11 40.40 26.65
N SER A 106 84.45 40.81 25.43
CA SER A 106 83.49 40.83 24.32
C SER A 106 83.03 39.42 23.88
N TYR A 107 83.92 38.41 23.91
CA TYR A 107 83.53 37.02 23.65
C TYR A 107 82.62 36.47 24.74
N GLN A 108 82.93 36.80 26.01
CA GLN A 108 82.10 36.44 27.15
C GLN A 108 80.69 37.03 27.01
N THR A 109 80.57 38.34 26.72
CA THR A 109 79.27 38.99 26.52
C THR A 109 78.45 38.34 25.41
N PHE A 110 79.05 38.01 24.27
CA PHE A 110 78.34 37.33 23.17
C PHE A 110 77.88 35.91 23.54
N ILE A 111 78.70 35.14 24.26
CA ILE A 111 78.32 33.81 24.75
C ILE A 111 77.18 33.92 25.76
N ASP A 112 77.22 34.93 26.64
CA ASP A 112 76.17 35.19 27.62
C ASP A 112 74.86 35.63 26.95
N HIS A 113 74.92 36.49 25.94
CA HIS A 113 73.76 36.92 25.14
C HIS A 113 73.13 35.74 24.39
N LEU A 114 73.94 34.92 23.72
CA LEU A 114 73.49 33.71 23.03
C LEU A 114 72.85 32.71 24.00
N THR A 115 73.46 32.49 25.16
CA THR A 115 72.96 31.55 26.17
C THR A 115 71.66 32.04 26.80
N THR A 116 71.55 33.35 27.05
CA THR A 116 70.35 33.97 27.62
C THR A 116 69.19 33.93 26.64
N SER A 117 69.43 34.29 25.36
CA SER A 117 68.44 34.22 24.29
C SER A 117 67.96 32.78 24.09
N LYS A 118 68.88 31.80 24.04
CA LYS A 118 68.53 30.38 23.94
C LYS A 118 67.63 29.92 25.11
N LYS A 119 68.02 30.22 26.35
CA LYS A 119 67.20 29.89 27.54
C LYS A 119 65.83 30.55 27.50
N ALA A 120 65.73 31.79 27.03
CA ALA A 120 64.44 32.48 26.87
C ALA A 120 63.55 31.78 25.84
N THR A 121 64.11 31.34 24.71
CA THR A 121 63.38 30.60 23.67
C THR A 121 62.92 29.23 24.15
N GLU A 122 63.77 28.50 24.86
CA GLU A 122 63.46 27.17 25.40
C GLU A 122 62.37 27.27 26.48
N ASN A 123 62.45 28.26 27.36
CA ASN A 123 61.42 28.50 28.38
C ASN A 123 60.08 28.92 27.75
N ALA A 124 60.09 29.80 26.74
CA ALA A 124 58.86 30.20 26.04
C ALA A 124 58.19 29.00 25.34
N PHE A 125 58.98 28.13 24.71
CA PHE A 125 58.48 26.91 24.08
C PHE A 125 57.91 25.92 25.10
N LEU A 126 58.60 25.68 26.21
CA LEU A 126 58.12 24.76 27.25
C LEU A 126 56.84 25.26 27.93
N ASN A 127 56.72 26.57 28.16
CA ASN A 127 55.50 27.16 28.70
C ASN A 127 54.31 26.99 27.73
N LEU A 128 54.52 27.22 26.43
CA LEU A 128 53.48 26.97 25.42
C LEU A 128 53.09 25.49 25.36
N TYR A 129 54.09 24.60 25.35
CA TYR A 129 53.87 23.16 25.30
C TYR A 129 53.09 22.68 26.52
N GLN A 130 53.42 23.16 27.72
CA GLN A 130 52.71 22.79 28.93
C GLN A 130 51.24 23.22 28.89
N SER A 131 50.95 24.47 28.53
CA SER A 131 49.58 24.98 28.40
C SER A 131 48.75 24.24 27.35
N LEU A 132 49.37 23.82 26.24
CA LEU A 132 48.69 23.10 25.17
C LEU A 132 48.54 21.59 25.46
N SER A 133 49.49 21.00 26.20
CA SER A 133 49.48 19.57 26.55
C SER A 133 48.43 19.22 27.61
N GLU A 134 48.07 20.17 28.48
CA GLU A 134 47.02 20.01 29.48
C GLU A 134 45.62 20.22 28.89
N ALA A 135 45.51 20.73 27.65
CA ALA A 135 44.25 21.02 26.98
C ALA A 135 43.65 19.76 26.32
N PRO A 136 42.40 19.39 26.61
CA PRO A 136 41.70 18.34 25.86
C PRO A 136 41.45 18.76 24.41
N ASP A 137 41.48 17.82 23.46
CA ASP A 137 41.18 18.10 22.05
C ASP A 137 39.77 18.75 21.89
N PRO A 138 39.66 19.92 21.23
CA PRO A 138 38.39 20.60 21.05
C PRO A 138 37.49 19.97 19.97
N TYR A 139 38.04 19.16 19.05
CA TYR A 139 37.27 18.62 17.92
C TYR A 139 36.13 17.68 18.36
N PRO A 140 36.36 16.66 19.23
CA PRO A 140 35.28 15.79 19.71
C PRO A 140 34.21 16.53 20.51
N LEU A 141 34.59 17.60 21.21
CA LEU A 141 33.67 18.43 21.99
C LEU A 141 32.75 19.24 21.07
N LEU A 142 33.29 19.78 19.98
CA LEU A 142 32.52 20.50 18.97
C LEU A 142 31.57 19.56 18.23
N GLU A 143 32.01 18.37 17.85
CA GLU A 143 31.18 17.34 17.24
C GLU A 143 30.00 16.96 18.16
N ALA A 144 30.27 16.69 19.44
CA ALA A 144 29.24 16.39 20.42
C ALA A 144 28.25 17.55 20.62
N THR A 145 28.70 18.82 20.53
CA THR A 145 27.78 19.97 20.61
C THR A 145 26.92 20.14 19.37
N ILE A 146 27.45 19.82 18.19
CA ILE A 146 26.68 19.82 16.94
C ILE A 146 25.62 18.71 17.00
N ASP A 147 25.99 17.51 17.44
CA ASP A 147 25.05 16.39 17.60
C ASP A 147 23.98 16.70 18.65
N SER A 148 24.36 17.33 19.77
CA SER A 148 23.42 17.78 20.79
C SER A 148 22.46 18.85 20.26
N LEU A 149 22.94 19.79 19.44
CA LEU A 149 22.11 20.82 18.82
C LEU A 149 21.14 20.24 17.79
N LEU A 150 21.61 19.29 16.97
CA LEU A 150 20.78 18.56 16.01
C LEU A 150 19.70 17.75 16.74
N SER A 151 20.08 16.99 17.77
CA SER A 151 19.15 16.26 18.62
C SER A 151 18.12 17.16 19.29
N LEU A 152 18.52 18.34 19.76
CA LEU A 152 17.61 19.34 20.33
C LEU A 152 16.61 19.87 19.29
N SER A 153 17.05 20.07 18.04
CA SER A 153 16.17 20.48 16.95
C SER A 153 15.13 19.41 16.59
N ASP A 154 15.54 18.15 16.55
CA ASP A 154 14.65 17.00 16.32
C ASP A 154 13.66 16.83 17.47
N MET A 155 14.13 16.95 18.72
CA MET A 155 13.27 16.93 19.90
C MET A 155 12.22 18.05 19.88
N GLN A 156 12.59 19.25 19.42
CA GLN A 156 11.63 20.34 19.26
C GLN A 156 10.63 20.09 18.14
N ALA A 157 11.04 19.48 17.02
CA ALA A 157 10.14 19.09 15.93
C ALA A 157 9.14 18.02 16.41
N LEU A 158 9.62 16.96 17.06
CA LEU A 158 8.79 15.91 17.64
C LEU A 158 7.83 16.45 18.70
N THR A 159 8.26 17.43 19.51
CA THR A 159 7.37 18.08 20.50
C THR A 159 6.25 18.88 19.82
N ARG A 160 6.55 19.60 18.73
CA ARG A 160 5.53 20.31 17.93
C ARG A 160 4.54 19.34 17.28
N ASP A 161 5.04 18.23 16.74
CA ASP A 161 4.19 17.22 16.14
C ASP A 161 3.33 16.51 17.19
N ASN A 162 3.87 16.20 18.36
CA ASN A 162 3.12 15.59 19.45
C ASN A 162 2.02 16.52 19.98
N THR A 163 2.32 17.82 20.16
CA THR A 163 1.31 18.82 20.54
C THR A 163 0.24 19.01 19.47
N SER A 164 0.62 19.02 18.19
CA SER A 164 -0.31 19.03 17.06
C SER A 164 -1.21 17.79 17.05
N LEU A 165 -0.62 16.59 17.17
CA LEU A 165 -1.35 15.32 17.25
C LEU A 165 -2.32 15.31 18.43
N ASN A 166 -1.89 15.72 19.62
CA ASN A 166 -2.76 15.83 20.80
C ASN A 166 -3.93 16.82 20.57
N SER A 167 -3.69 17.93 19.87
CA SER A 167 -4.77 18.86 19.49
C SER A 167 -5.77 18.23 18.49
N THR A 168 -5.28 17.42 17.56
CA THR A 168 -6.16 16.70 16.62
C THR A 168 -6.95 15.60 17.31
N VAL A 169 -6.34 14.87 18.24
CA VAL A 169 -7.01 13.84 19.04
C VAL A 169 -8.09 14.46 19.91
N THR A 170 -7.80 15.55 20.64
CA THR A 170 -8.83 16.24 21.45
C THR A 170 -9.98 16.79 20.61
N ARG A 171 -9.68 17.30 19.40
CA ARG A 171 -10.73 17.73 18.45
C ARG A 171 -11.56 16.55 17.94
N LEU A 172 -10.94 15.44 17.56
CA LEU A 172 -11.67 14.26 17.10
C LEU A 172 -12.49 13.63 18.23
N SER A 173 -11.95 13.54 19.44
CA SER A 173 -12.67 13.07 20.62
C SER A 173 -13.89 13.94 20.95
N SER A 174 -13.78 15.28 20.82
CA SER A 174 -14.95 16.15 21.01
C SER A 174 -15.98 16.02 19.90
N GLN A 175 -15.55 15.81 18.65
CA GLN A 175 -16.47 15.49 17.55
C GLN A 175 -17.19 14.16 17.76
N ILE A 176 -16.50 13.12 18.24
CA ILE A 176 -17.08 11.82 18.57
C ILE A 176 -18.10 11.99 19.71
N ALA A 177 -17.75 12.66 20.81
CA ALA A 177 -18.66 12.90 21.92
C ALA A 177 -19.93 13.66 21.49
N ASN A 178 -19.80 14.65 20.61
CA ASN A 178 -20.95 15.38 20.04
C ASN A 178 -21.82 14.49 19.15
N LEU A 179 -21.20 13.62 18.33
CA LEU A 179 -21.94 12.68 17.49
C LEU A 179 -22.65 11.62 18.34
N GLU A 180 -22.01 11.09 19.38
CA GLU A 180 -22.61 10.16 20.33
C GLU A 180 -23.80 10.80 21.07
N ALA A 181 -23.65 12.05 21.53
CA ALA A 181 -24.76 12.79 22.15
C ALA A 181 -25.92 13.01 21.16
N SER A 182 -25.62 13.33 19.90
CA SER A 182 -26.62 13.48 18.85
C SER A 182 -27.33 12.15 18.55
N MET A 183 -26.59 11.05 18.44
CA MET A 183 -27.15 9.72 18.24
C MET A 183 -28.03 9.29 19.43
N ALA A 184 -27.59 9.54 20.66
CA ALA A 184 -28.39 9.26 21.86
C ALA A 184 -29.71 10.05 21.87
N SER A 185 -29.69 11.32 21.48
CA SER A 185 -30.89 12.15 21.33
C SER A 185 -31.83 11.61 20.25
N LYS A 186 -31.30 11.21 19.08
CA LYS A 186 -32.08 10.61 18.00
C LYS A 186 -32.68 9.26 18.38
N ASN A 187 -31.94 8.41 19.09
CA ASN A 187 -32.44 7.13 19.59
C ASN A 187 -33.57 7.34 20.60
N LYS A 188 -33.45 8.32 21.50
CA LYS A 188 -34.52 8.68 22.44
C LYS A 188 -35.79 9.15 21.70
N GLU A 189 -35.63 9.91 20.62
CA GLU A 189 -36.78 10.34 19.80
C GLU A 189 -37.41 9.18 19.02
N ILE A 190 -36.60 8.25 18.50
CA ILE A 190 -37.11 7.03 17.85
C ILE A 190 -37.92 6.19 18.85
N GLU A 191 -37.41 5.99 20.06
CA GLU A 191 -38.13 5.24 21.09
C GLU A 191 -39.44 5.94 21.50
N ARG A 192 -39.44 7.29 21.58
CA ARG A 192 -40.66 8.07 21.82
C ARG A 192 -41.69 7.85 20.70
N LEU A 193 -41.26 7.93 19.44
CA LEU A 193 -42.14 7.72 18.29
C LEU A 193 -42.65 6.28 18.19
N LYS A 194 -41.83 5.28 18.52
CA LYS A 194 -42.27 3.88 18.60
C LYS A 194 -43.36 3.71 19.66
N HIS A 195 -43.13 4.21 20.87
CA HIS A 195 -44.14 4.15 21.94
C HIS A 195 -45.44 4.86 21.55
N GLU A 196 -45.36 6.01 20.87
CA GLU A 196 -46.54 6.71 20.35
C GLU A 196 -47.31 5.85 19.33
N LYS A 197 -46.59 5.19 18.40
CA LYS A 197 -47.18 4.29 17.42
C LYS A 197 -47.77 3.03 18.04
N ASP A 198 -47.12 2.44 19.03
CA ASP A 198 -47.62 1.25 19.74
C ASP A 198 -48.91 1.58 20.51
N GLU A 199 -48.99 2.76 21.14
CA GLU A 199 -50.22 3.24 21.79
C GLU A 199 -51.36 3.46 20.78
N ASP A 200 -51.07 4.01 19.61
CA ASP A 200 -52.08 4.20 18.56
C ASP A 200 -52.55 2.87 17.96
N VAL A 201 -51.64 1.90 17.77
CA VAL A 201 -51.99 0.54 17.36
C VAL A 201 -52.88 -0.11 18.40
N LYS A 202 -52.54 0.00 19.69
CA LYS A 202 -53.33 -0.57 20.79
C LYS A 202 -54.75 0.03 20.85
N LYS A 203 -54.87 1.35 20.70
CA LYS A 203 -56.20 2.00 20.60
C LYS A 203 -57.00 1.48 19.41
N ALA A 204 -56.35 1.31 18.26
CA ALA A 204 -57.01 0.74 17.08
C ALA A 204 -57.44 -0.72 17.32
N GLU A 205 -56.59 -1.54 17.95
CA GLU A 205 -56.92 -2.91 18.35
C GLU A 205 -58.12 -2.96 19.30
N ASP A 206 -58.17 -2.07 20.29
CA ASP A 206 -59.28 -1.99 21.25
C ASP A 206 -60.60 -1.59 20.55
N VAL A 207 -60.55 -0.66 19.59
CA VAL A 207 -61.72 -0.31 18.77
C VAL A 207 -62.18 -1.51 17.94
N TRP A 208 -61.27 -2.21 17.25
CA TRP A 208 -61.61 -3.38 16.44
C TRP A 208 -62.14 -4.53 17.30
N ARG A 209 -61.56 -4.74 18.48
CA ARG A 209 -62.04 -5.71 19.47
C ARG A 209 -63.48 -5.38 19.89
N GLY A 210 -63.76 -4.12 20.19
CA GLY A 210 -65.12 -3.65 20.50
C GLY A 210 -66.11 -3.91 19.35
N VAL A 211 -65.72 -3.64 18.10
CA VAL A 211 -66.55 -3.92 16.91
C VAL A 211 -66.81 -5.42 16.73
N ILE A 212 -65.79 -6.26 16.96
CA ILE A 212 -65.94 -7.72 16.89
C ILE A 212 -66.89 -8.21 17.98
N ASP A 213 -66.73 -7.73 19.21
CA ASP A 213 -67.57 -8.08 20.36
C ASP A 213 -69.04 -7.64 20.16
N GLU A 214 -69.28 -6.50 19.53
CA GLU A 214 -70.62 -6.06 19.17
C GLU A 214 -71.24 -6.95 18.08
N LYS A 215 -70.44 -7.30 17.06
CA LYS A 215 -70.89 -8.19 15.98
C LYS A 215 -71.21 -9.59 16.52
N THR A 216 -70.37 -10.16 17.38
CA THR A 216 -70.63 -11.47 17.99
C THR A 216 -71.91 -11.43 18.82
N ARG A 217 -72.10 -10.43 19.68
CA ARG A 217 -73.37 -10.25 20.43
C ARG A 217 -74.59 -10.13 19.52
N ASN A 218 -74.47 -9.44 18.39
CA ASN A 218 -75.56 -9.33 17.42
C ASN A 218 -75.87 -10.69 16.75
N TRP A 219 -74.84 -11.46 16.38
CA TRP A 219 -75.02 -12.80 15.83
C TRP A 219 -75.60 -13.77 16.86
N GLU A 220 -75.12 -13.76 18.10
CA GLU A 220 -75.69 -14.52 19.22
C GLU A 220 -77.15 -14.14 19.47
N GLY A 221 -77.48 -12.84 19.41
CA GLY A 221 -78.86 -12.36 19.52
C GLY A 221 -79.76 -12.84 18.38
N LYS A 222 -79.26 -12.85 17.13
CA LYS A 222 -79.98 -13.40 15.97
C LYS A 222 -80.15 -14.91 16.08
N GLU A 223 -79.11 -15.63 16.49
CA GLU A 223 -79.16 -17.08 16.71
C GLU A 223 -80.22 -17.41 17.77
N LYS A 224 -80.22 -16.71 18.90
CA LYS A 224 -81.23 -16.88 19.93
C LYS A 224 -82.65 -16.59 19.40
N ALA A 225 -82.84 -15.50 18.67
CA ALA A 225 -84.15 -15.19 18.09
C ALA A 225 -84.62 -16.24 17.06
N LEU A 226 -83.70 -16.87 16.32
CA LEU A 226 -84.00 -17.98 15.42
C LEU A 226 -84.33 -19.27 16.19
N LEU A 227 -83.61 -19.56 17.28
CA LEU A 227 -83.91 -20.67 18.18
C LEU A 227 -85.28 -20.52 18.83
N ASP A 228 -85.62 -19.33 19.35
CA ASP A 228 -86.93 -19.03 19.93
C ASP A 228 -88.06 -19.20 18.89
N LYS A 229 -87.83 -18.80 17.64
CA LYS A 229 -88.77 -19.04 16.53
C LYS A 229 -88.94 -20.52 16.21
N LEU A 230 -87.85 -21.28 16.20
CA LEU A 230 -87.88 -22.73 15.99
C LEU A 230 -88.67 -23.41 17.12
N GLU A 231 -88.38 -23.07 18.38
CA GLU A 231 -89.10 -23.59 19.55
C GLU A 231 -90.60 -23.25 19.47
N HIS A 232 -90.94 -22.01 19.09
CA HIS A 232 -92.32 -21.61 18.88
C HIS A 232 -93.00 -22.44 17.77
N GLN A 233 -92.35 -22.62 16.62
CA GLN A 233 -92.87 -23.45 15.53
C GLN A 233 -93.00 -24.92 15.93
N GLU A 234 -92.06 -25.47 16.69
CA GLU A 234 -92.12 -26.82 17.26
C GLU A 234 -93.29 -26.95 18.25
N GLY A 235 -93.55 -25.92 19.05
CA GLY A 235 -94.71 -25.82 19.94
C GLY A 235 -96.02 -25.86 19.16
N VAL A 236 -96.14 -25.04 18.11
CA VAL A 236 -97.30 -25.03 17.21
C VAL A 236 -97.48 -26.38 16.51
N LEU A 237 -96.39 -27.00 16.04
CA LEU A 237 -96.46 -28.35 15.45
C LEU A 237 -96.90 -29.41 16.46
N LYS A 238 -96.46 -29.33 17.72
CA LYS A 238 -96.94 -30.21 18.79
C LYS A 238 -98.43 -29.98 19.06
N GLU A 239 -98.89 -28.74 19.08
CA GLU A 239 -100.31 -28.40 19.26
C GLU A 239 -101.16 -28.87 18.07
N ILE A 240 -100.70 -28.69 16.83
CA ILE A 240 -101.36 -29.23 15.63
C ILE A 240 -101.40 -30.75 15.67
N LYS A 241 -100.30 -31.42 16.06
CA LYS A 241 -100.29 -32.88 16.22
C LYS A 241 -101.26 -33.34 17.31
N ALA A 242 -101.30 -32.65 18.45
CA ALA A 242 -102.21 -32.96 19.54
C ALA A 242 -103.68 -32.72 19.14
N SER A 243 -103.99 -31.60 18.48
CA SER A 243 -105.33 -31.30 17.98
C SER A 243 -105.75 -32.25 16.85
N TYR A 244 -104.82 -32.68 15.99
CA TYR A 244 -105.04 -33.73 14.99
C TYR A 244 -105.33 -35.08 15.66
N GLU A 245 -104.57 -35.47 16.69
CA GLU A 245 -104.83 -36.69 17.47
C GLU A 245 -106.19 -36.63 18.18
N VAL A 246 -106.54 -35.49 18.76
CA VAL A 246 -107.87 -35.25 19.35
C VAL A 246 -108.96 -35.34 18.29
N SER A 247 -108.79 -34.70 17.13
CA SER A 247 -109.73 -34.77 16.00
C SER A 247 -109.88 -36.20 15.47
N GLN A 248 -108.81 -36.99 15.47
CA GLN A 248 -108.82 -38.39 15.04
C GLN A 248 -109.52 -39.29 16.07
N ARG A 249 -109.34 -39.02 17.37
CA ARG A 249 -110.09 -39.67 18.47
C ARG A 249 -111.56 -39.28 18.49
N MET A 250 -111.89 -38.06 18.05
CA MET A 250 -113.24 -37.55 17.83
C MET A 250 -113.84 -37.98 16.48
N GLY A 251 -113.38 -39.10 15.89
CA GLY A 251 -113.71 -39.58 14.54
C GLY A 251 -115.18 -39.46 14.11
N PRO A 252 -115.47 -39.52 12.79
CA PRO A 252 -116.66 -38.92 12.18
C PRO A 252 -117.96 -39.48 12.78
N ARG A 253 -118.50 -38.78 13.77
CA ARG A 253 -119.82 -39.07 14.33
C ARG A 253 -120.81 -38.14 13.66
N SER A 254 -121.61 -38.73 12.77
CA SER A 254 -122.91 -38.24 12.27
C SER A 254 -122.84 -36.94 11.47
N ALA A 255 -122.87 -36.98 10.13
CA ALA A 255 -124.11 -37.07 9.36
C ALA A 255 -125.29 -36.36 10.06
N GLY A 256 -125.52 -35.10 9.71
CA GLY A 256 -126.72 -34.38 10.14
C GLY A 256 -126.64 -32.86 10.01
N GLY A 257 -126.92 -32.34 8.81
CA GLY A 257 -127.59 -31.05 8.62
C GLY A 257 -126.70 -29.80 8.64
N ALA A 258 -126.63 -29.13 7.48
CA ALA A 258 -126.66 -27.67 7.22
C ALA A 258 -125.95 -26.62 8.10
N GLU A 259 -125.44 -26.93 9.29
CA GLU A 259 -124.75 -25.99 10.19
C GLU A 259 -123.22 -26.04 10.05
N GLU A 260 -122.66 -27.12 9.48
CA GLU A 260 -121.21 -27.26 9.25
C GLU A 260 -120.69 -26.31 8.15
N ASP A 261 -121.54 -25.98 7.16
CA ASP A 261 -121.21 -25.02 6.10
C ASP A 261 -121.20 -23.57 6.62
N GLY A 262 -121.94 -23.29 7.71
CA GLY A 262 -121.94 -22.00 8.42
C GLY A 262 -120.65 -21.79 9.22
N LEU A 263 -120.24 -22.79 10.01
CA LEU A 263 -119.00 -22.75 10.78
C LEU A 263 -117.73 -22.77 9.91
N ALA A 264 -117.76 -23.49 8.77
CA ALA A 264 -116.68 -23.44 7.80
C ALA A 264 -116.58 -22.06 7.11
N LYS A 265 -117.72 -21.42 6.80
CA LYS A 265 -117.76 -20.05 6.29
C LYS A 265 -117.33 -19.01 7.32
N GLU A 266 -117.73 -19.16 8.58
CA GLU A 266 -117.28 -18.30 9.68
C GLU A 266 -115.78 -18.44 9.92
N ARG A 267 -115.23 -19.66 9.93
CA ARG A 267 -113.77 -19.87 10.01
C ARG A 267 -113.02 -19.35 8.81
N MET A 268 -113.58 -19.46 7.60
CA MET A 268 -113.01 -18.86 6.39
C MET A 268 -113.06 -17.33 6.45
N ALA A 269 -114.13 -16.75 6.98
CA ALA A 269 -114.24 -15.32 7.20
C ALA A 269 -113.26 -14.83 8.29
N GLU A 270 -113.10 -15.57 9.39
CA GLU A 270 -112.08 -15.30 10.41
C GLU A 270 -110.67 -15.42 9.85
N PHE A 271 -110.40 -16.42 9.01
CA PHE A 271 -109.14 -16.57 8.31
C PHE A 271 -108.89 -15.43 7.32
N GLU A 272 -109.93 -14.99 6.61
CA GLU A 272 -109.85 -13.84 5.70
C GLU A 272 -109.60 -12.54 6.48
N ILE A 273 -110.23 -12.36 7.64
CA ILE A 273 -109.99 -11.21 8.54
C ILE A 273 -108.56 -11.26 9.10
N LEU A 274 -108.09 -12.42 9.56
CA LEU A 274 -106.72 -12.62 10.05
C LEU A 274 -105.68 -12.40 8.94
N SER A 275 -105.97 -12.82 7.70
CA SER A 275 -105.10 -12.58 6.56
C SER A 275 -105.04 -11.09 6.21
N ARG A 276 -106.18 -10.38 6.27
CA ARG A 276 -106.22 -8.92 6.08
C ARG A 276 -105.50 -8.18 7.20
N ASP A 277 -105.61 -8.63 8.44
CA ASP A 277 -104.87 -8.05 9.56
C ASP A 277 -103.37 -8.36 9.48
N LEU A 278 -102.97 -9.53 8.99
CA LEU A 278 -101.59 -9.86 8.67
C LEU A 278 -101.05 -8.97 7.54
N GLU A 279 -101.79 -8.82 6.46
CA GLU A 279 -101.43 -7.91 5.35
C GLU A 279 -101.34 -6.46 5.83
N ARG A 280 -102.27 -6.01 6.67
CA ARG A 280 -102.25 -4.67 7.25
C ARG A 280 -101.07 -4.44 8.19
N THR A 281 -100.74 -5.43 9.03
CA THR A 281 -99.61 -5.34 9.96
C THR A 281 -98.27 -5.44 9.24
N THR A 282 -98.16 -6.28 8.20
CA THR A 282 -96.96 -6.37 7.35
C THR A 282 -96.75 -5.09 6.54
N LEU A 283 -97.80 -4.49 5.97
CA LEU A 283 -97.72 -3.18 5.32
C LEU A 283 -97.30 -2.08 6.31
N ARG A 284 -97.84 -2.09 7.53
CA ARG A 284 -97.45 -1.13 8.57
C ARG A 284 -96.01 -1.35 9.02
N LEU A 285 -95.54 -2.59 9.09
CA LEU A 285 -94.15 -2.92 9.40
C LEU A 285 -93.23 -2.39 8.31
N ALA A 286 -93.54 -2.65 7.03
CA ALA A 286 -92.76 -2.14 5.90
C ALA A 286 -92.74 -0.61 5.84
N GLU A 287 -93.86 0.04 6.17
CA GLU A 287 -93.94 1.51 6.27
C GLU A 287 -93.10 2.05 7.45
N VAL A 288 -93.11 1.37 8.60
CA VAL A 288 -92.28 1.74 9.76
C VAL A 288 -90.80 1.50 9.48
N GLU A 289 -90.44 0.40 8.81
CA GLU A 289 -89.08 0.10 8.39
C GLU A 289 -88.58 1.14 7.37
N GLY A 290 -89.40 1.49 6.37
CA GLY A 290 -89.09 2.55 5.41
C GLY A 290 -88.96 3.93 6.07
N ARG A 291 -89.82 4.26 7.04
CA ARG A 291 -89.65 5.48 7.86
C ARG A 291 -88.39 5.43 8.72
N ASN A 292 -88.00 4.27 9.24
CA ASN A 292 -86.77 4.12 10.04
C ASN A 292 -85.52 4.27 9.17
N GLU A 293 -85.55 3.73 7.96
CA GLU A 293 -84.49 3.92 6.95
C GLU A 293 -84.40 5.38 6.49
N GLN A 294 -85.55 6.02 6.22
CA GLN A 294 -85.59 7.45 5.92
C GLN A 294 -85.07 8.30 7.08
N LEU A 295 -85.49 8.03 8.32
CA LEU A 295 -84.97 8.72 9.50
C LEU A 295 -83.48 8.49 9.70
N ARG A 296 -82.95 7.30 9.38
CA ARG A 296 -81.50 7.03 9.39
C ARG A 296 -80.74 7.77 8.30
N LEU A 297 -81.31 7.88 7.10
CA LEU A 297 -80.75 8.68 6.01
C LEU A 297 -80.81 10.18 6.35
N GLU A 298 -81.90 10.64 6.94
CA GLU A 298 -82.03 12.01 7.46
C GLU A 298 -81.08 12.25 8.64
N LEU A 299 -80.82 11.27 9.52
CA LEU A 299 -79.81 11.37 10.58
C LEU A 299 -78.38 11.38 10.02
N ALA A 300 -78.10 10.59 8.99
CA ALA A 300 -76.81 10.61 8.30
C ALA A 300 -76.60 11.94 7.55
N ASN A 301 -77.65 12.45 6.89
CA ASN A 301 -77.62 13.77 6.26
C ASN A 301 -77.55 14.90 7.30
N ALA A 302 -78.27 14.79 8.43
CA ALA A 302 -78.22 15.76 9.52
C ALA A 302 -76.87 15.71 10.24
N GLN A 303 -76.23 14.54 10.40
CA GLN A 303 -74.85 14.44 10.89
C GLN A 303 -73.85 15.02 9.89
N SER A 304 -74.10 14.86 8.59
CA SER A 304 -73.28 15.54 7.56
C SER A 304 -73.52 17.06 7.53
N GLN A 305 -74.72 17.53 7.88
CA GLN A 305 -75.05 18.95 8.03
C GLN A 305 -74.64 19.55 9.37
N GLU A 306 -74.63 18.79 10.48
CA GLU A 306 -74.07 19.21 11.78
C GLU A 306 -72.54 19.25 11.75
N GLY A 307 -71.91 18.49 10.85
CA GLY A 307 -70.52 18.74 10.44
C GLY A 307 -70.33 20.02 9.62
N HIS A 308 -71.42 20.73 9.26
CA HIS A 308 -71.45 21.88 8.37
C HIS A 308 -72.14 23.13 8.98
N THR A 309 -72.45 23.14 10.29
CA THR A 309 -72.99 24.32 11.01
C THR A 309 -71.92 25.15 11.76
N THR A 310 -70.64 24.88 11.51
CA THR A 310 -69.60 25.92 11.52
C THR A 310 -69.18 26.10 10.06
N THR A 311 -69.87 26.87 9.24
CA THR A 311 -69.44 28.25 8.96
C THR A 311 -70.40 28.82 7.92
N SER A 312 -71.32 29.69 8.34
CA SER A 312 -71.96 30.64 7.44
C SER A 312 -70.91 31.68 7.03
N ASN A 313 -70.29 31.51 5.86
CA ASN A 313 -69.44 32.55 5.29
C ASN A 313 -69.38 32.40 3.76
N ASP A 314 -70.35 32.99 3.06
CA ASP A 314 -70.34 33.20 1.59
C ASP A 314 -69.18 34.11 1.11
N ASN A 315 -68.18 34.37 1.95
CA ASN A 315 -66.88 34.95 1.61
C ASN A 315 -65.76 33.89 1.49
N ALA A 316 -66.01 32.63 1.86
CA ALA A 316 -64.98 31.59 1.96
C ALA A 316 -64.59 30.97 0.61
N GLU A 317 -65.43 30.93 -0.43
CA GLU A 317 -64.97 30.42 -1.74
C GLU A 317 -63.83 31.28 -2.34
N ASN A 318 -63.75 32.57 -1.99
CA ASN A 318 -62.65 33.45 -2.39
C ASN A 318 -61.45 33.47 -1.43
N GLU A 319 -61.57 32.94 -0.20
CA GLU A 319 -60.48 32.82 0.79
C GLU A 319 -59.92 31.39 0.91
N GLU A 320 -60.74 30.39 0.63
CA GLU A 320 -60.35 28.98 0.54
C GLU A 320 -59.51 28.72 -0.70
N ASP A 321 -59.80 29.35 -1.84
CA ASP A 321 -58.96 29.24 -3.04
C ASP A 321 -57.51 29.76 -2.80
N PRO A 322 -57.26 30.94 -2.20
CA PRO A 322 -55.90 31.37 -1.86
C PRO A 322 -55.29 30.59 -0.70
N LEU A 323 -56.08 30.06 0.25
CA LEU A 323 -55.56 29.18 1.30
C LEU A 323 -55.15 27.81 0.74
N ILE A 324 -55.95 27.23 -0.15
CA ILE A 324 -55.65 25.98 -0.87
C ILE A 324 -54.43 26.18 -1.77
N ALA A 325 -54.35 27.30 -2.50
CA ALA A 325 -53.16 27.63 -3.29
C ALA A 325 -51.91 27.81 -2.41
N ARG A 326 -52.05 28.43 -1.22
CA ARG A 326 -50.96 28.54 -0.24
C ARG A 326 -50.56 27.18 0.32
N LEU A 327 -51.50 26.32 0.69
CA LEU A 327 -51.25 24.96 1.18
C LEU A 327 -50.66 24.06 0.10
N GLN A 328 -51.05 24.21 -1.15
CA GLN A 328 -50.45 23.52 -2.30
C GLN A 328 -49.03 24.03 -2.54
N GLY A 329 -48.78 25.33 -2.45
CA GLY A 329 -47.44 25.92 -2.50
C GLY A 329 -46.56 25.44 -1.34
N GLU A 330 -47.10 25.39 -0.12
CA GLU A 330 -46.41 24.87 1.05
C GLU A 330 -46.09 23.38 0.89
N ASN A 331 -47.05 22.55 0.48
CA ASN A 331 -46.81 21.15 0.15
C ASN A 331 -45.78 20.96 -0.96
N ALA A 332 -45.79 21.80 -2.01
CA ALA A 332 -44.77 21.77 -3.06
C ALA A 332 -43.38 22.14 -2.51
N THR A 333 -43.29 23.11 -1.60
CA THR A 333 -42.01 23.45 -0.94
C THR A 333 -41.54 22.36 0.02
N LEU A 334 -42.46 21.72 0.76
CA LEU A 334 -42.17 20.60 1.65
C LEU A 334 -41.73 19.37 0.85
N LEU A 335 -42.37 19.06 -0.28
CA LEU A 335 -41.95 18.02 -1.21
C LEU A 335 -40.56 18.30 -1.77
N ARG A 336 -40.28 19.54 -2.18
CA ARG A 336 -38.95 19.92 -2.67
C ARG A 336 -37.88 19.82 -1.59
N ARG A 337 -38.21 20.18 -0.34
CA ARG A 337 -37.32 20.01 0.82
C ARG A 337 -37.09 18.53 1.11
N PHE A 338 -38.14 17.72 1.09
CA PHE A 338 -38.06 16.27 1.26
C PHE A 338 -37.19 15.63 0.18
N GLU A 339 -37.40 15.99 -1.07
CA GLU A 339 -36.61 15.49 -2.20
C GLU A 339 -35.14 15.92 -2.09
N ASN A 340 -34.87 17.17 -1.67
CA ASN A 340 -33.51 17.64 -1.42
C ASN A 340 -32.84 16.87 -0.26
N ILE A 341 -33.55 16.64 0.85
CA ILE A 341 -33.05 15.82 1.97
C ILE A 341 -32.79 14.38 1.51
N ASN A 342 -33.68 13.81 0.69
CA ASN A 342 -33.53 12.45 0.18
C ASN A 342 -32.33 12.33 -0.78
N VAL A 343 -32.09 13.35 -1.62
CA VAL A 343 -30.89 13.43 -2.47
C VAL A 343 -29.62 13.60 -1.64
N GLN A 344 -29.64 14.45 -0.60
CA GLN A 344 -28.52 14.62 0.33
C GLN A 344 -28.19 13.31 1.05
N ALA A 345 -29.20 12.65 1.65
CA ALA A 345 -29.04 11.34 2.27
C ALA A 345 -28.52 10.28 1.30
N GLY A 346 -29.00 10.29 0.04
CA GLY A 346 -28.52 9.42 -1.02
C GLY A 346 -27.05 9.68 -1.40
N ASN A 347 -26.62 10.94 -1.39
CA ASN A 347 -25.23 11.32 -1.66
C ASN A 347 -24.30 10.94 -0.51
N GLU A 348 -24.71 11.20 0.74
CA GLU A 348 -23.99 10.80 1.96
C GLU A 348 -23.85 9.27 2.00
N LYS A 349 -24.93 8.52 1.74
CA LYS A 349 -24.87 7.05 1.65
C LYS A 349 -23.84 6.59 0.61
N LYS A 350 -23.85 7.18 -0.59
CA LYS A 350 -22.88 6.84 -1.64
C LYS A 350 -21.45 7.20 -1.24
N GLU A 351 -21.25 8.28 -0.50
CA GLU A 351 -19.93 8.66 0.02
C GLU A 351 -19.43 7.66 1.05
N TRP A 352 -20.28 7.26 2.00
CA TRP A 352 -19.96 6.22 2.97
C TRP A 352 -19.68 4.87 2.30
N GLU A 353 -20.48 4.47 1.31
CA GLU A 353 -20.19 3.27 0.52
C GLU A 353 -18.86 3.36 -0.26
N ARG A 354 -18.46 4.55 -0.73
CA ARG A 354 -17.14 4.75 -1.36
C ARG A 354 -16.03 4.63 -0.32
N LYS A 355 -16.18 5.22 0.87
CA LYS A 355 -15.22 5.11 1.98
C LYS A 355 -15.08 3.67 2.45
N ILE A 356 -16.18 2.95 2.65
CA ILE A 356 -16.21 1.53 3.01
C ILE A 356 -15.45 0.71 1.96
N ARG A 357 -15.79 0.83 0.67
CA ARG A 357 -15.07 0.12 -0.40
C ARG A 357 -13.59 0.49 -0.50
N GLY A 358 -13.22 1.71 -0.11
CA GLY A 358 -11.83 2.15 -0.04
C GLY A 358 -11.08 1.47 1.11
N LEU A 359 -11.68 1.46 2.30
CA LEU A 359 -11.15 0.80 3.49
C LEU A 359 -11.07 -0.72 3.30
N GLU A 360 -12.08 -1.36 2.71
CA GLU A 360 -12.06 -2.79 2.37
C GLU A 360 -10.88 -3.13 1.45
N ARG A 361 -10.65 -2.34 0.39
CA ARG A 361 -9.49 -2.51 -0.50
C ARG A 361 -8.16 -2.31 0.22
N ALA A 362 -8.06 -1.34 1.13
CA ALA A 362 -6.86 -1.13 1.93
C ALA A 362 -6.61 -2.28 2.91
N ILE A 363 -7.66 -2.78 3.57
CA ILE A 363 -7.59 -3.95 4.46
C ILE A 363 -7.14 -5.19 3.68
N ASP A 364 -7.69 -5.43 2.49
CA ASP A 364 -7.28 -6.57 1.67
C ASP A 364 -5.86 -6.43 1.13
N GLY A 365 -5.42 -5.20 0.82
CA GLY A 365 -4.02 -4.90 0.52
C GLY A 365 -3.10 -5.24 1.69
N LEU A 366 -3.41 -4.72 2.89
CA LEU A 366 -2.64 -4.97 4.11
C LEU A 366 -2.63 -6.44 4.53
N LYS A 367 -3.73 -7.18 4.30
CA LYS A 367 -3.77 -8.63 4.52
C LYS A 367 -2.81 -9.36 3.59
N LYS A 368 -2.80 -9.02 2.29
CA LYS A 368 -1.85 -9.60 1.33
C LYS A 368 -0.41 -9.27 1.71
N ASP A 369 -0.13 -8.04 2.10
CA ASP A 369 1.20 -7.64 2.55
C ASP A 369 1.61 -8.41 3.82
N LYS A 370 0.69 -8.55 4.79
CA LYS A 370 0.91 -9.37 5.98
C LYS A 370 1.21 -10.83 5.62
N ASP A 371 0.50 -11.41 4.66
CA ASP A 371 0.74 -12.79 4.23
C ASP A 371 2.07 -12.92 3.50
N ILE A 372 2.46 -11.94 2.67
CA ILE A 372 3.78 -11.88 2.04
C ILE A 372 4.89 -11.75 3.10
N LEU A 373 4.72 -10.89 4.11
CA LEU A 373 5.68 -10.74 5.20
C LEU A 373 5.77 -12.02 6.03
N LYS A 374 4.65 -12.69 6.30
CA LYS A 374 4.65 -14.01 6.96
C LYS A 374 5.38 -15.06 6.13
N GLU A 375 5.18 -15.09 4.82
CA GLU A 375 5.90 -16.00 3.93
C GLU A 375 7.41 -15.71 3.92
N LYS A 376 7.80 -14.43 3.91
CA LYS A 376 9.22 -14.03 4.05
C LYS A 376 9.80 -14.42 5.40
N MET A 377 9.06 -14.21 6.48
CA MET A 377 9.47 -14.62 7.82
C MET A 377 9.63 -16.14 7.91
N ALA A 378 8.71 -16.90 7.31
CA ALA A 378 8.81 -18.35 7.24
C ALA A 378 10.05 -18.80 6.45
N LYS A 379 10.39 -18.12 5.34
CA LYS A 379 11.64 -18.35 4.59
C LYS A 379 12.90 -18.02 5.40
N TRP A 380 12.80 -17.21 6.44
CA TRP A 380 13.90 -16.91 7.37
C TRP A 380 13.82 -17.71 8.67
N GLY A 381 12.85 -18.62 8.81
CA GLY A 381 12.71 -19.49 9.99
C GLY A 381 13.93 -20.38 10.21
N ASP A 382 14.60 -20.76 9.13
CA ASP A 382 15.78 -21.62 9.16
C ASP A 382 17.05 -20.86 9.60
N TYR A 383 16.97 -19.55 9.88
CA TYR A 383 18.11 -18.74 10.31
C TYR A 383 18.75 -19.26 11.61
N GLU A 384 17.95 -19.72 12.58
CA GLU A 384 18.47 -20.27 13.83
C GLU A 384 19.13 -21.65 13.63
N GLU A 385 18.67 -22.41 12.65
CA GLU A 385 19.29 -23.68 12.24
C GLU A 385 20.60 -23.44 11.51
N VAL A 386 20.62 -22.56 10.51
CA VAL A 386 21.84 -22.14 9.80
C VAL A 386 22.84 -21.49 10.76
N ARG A 387 22.37 -20.71 11.74
CA ARG A 387 23.22 -20.13 12.79
C ARG A 387 23.81 -21.23 13.68
N ARG A 388 23.02 -22.21 14.11
CA ARG A 388 23.52 -23.36 14.88
C ARG A 388 24.51 -24.17 14.06
N GLU A 389 24.23 -24.43 12.78
CA GLU A 389 25.17 -25.12 11.89
C GLU A 389 26.46 -24.33 11.72
N LEU A 390 26.40 -23.01 11.54
CA LEU A 390 27.57 -22.14 11.48
C LEU A 390 28.32 -22.05 12.80
N GLU A 391 27.64 -22.09 13.94
CA GLU A 391 28.27 -22.11 15.27
C GLU A 391 28.89 -23.47 15.57
N ILE A 392 28.29 -24.55 15.09
CA ILE A 392 28.87 -25.90 15.10
C ILE A 392 30.08 -25.95 14.16
N LEU A 393 30.00 -25.37 12.96
CA LEU A 393 31.13 -25.29 12.03
C LEU A 393 32.24 -24.41 12.58
N LYS A 394 31.92 -23.27 13.18
CA LYS A 394 32.89 -22.41 13.87
C LYS A 394 33.50 -23.13 15.05
N SER A 395 32.71 -23.79 15.90
CA SER A 395 33.27 -24.55 17.02
C SER A 395 34.07 -25.77 16.55
N ILE A 396 33.75 -26.41 15.42
CA ILE A 396 34.58 -27.47 14.85
C ILE A 396 35.84 -26.89 14.24
N GLU A 397 35.77 -25.83 13.44
CA GLU A 397 36.91 -25.19 12.78
C GLU A 397 37.88 -24.57 13.78
N PHE A 398 37.36 -23.98 14.87
CA PHE A 398 38.19 -23.41 15.93
C PHE A 398 38.55 -24.44 17.03
N SER A 399 37.72 -25.42 17.38
CA SER A 399 38.11 -26.49 18.34
C SER A 399 39.00 -27.57 17.73
N THR A 400 39.04 -27.72 16.40
CA THR A 400 40.02 -28.61 15.73
C THR A 400 41.33 -27.89 15.38
N GLY A 401 41.37 -26.56 15.49
CA GLY A 401 42.55 -25.74 15.22
C GLY A 401 43.21 -25.11 16.45
N ASP A 402 42.59 -25.16 17.64
CA ASP A 402 43.01 -24.34 18.80
C ASP A 402 43.10 -25.14 20.11
N ASP A 403 43.32 -26.46 20.04
CA ASP A 403 43.72 -27.27 21.21
C ASP A 403 45.27 -27.34 21.37
N GLU A 404 45.99 -26.42 20.71
CA GLU A 404 47.44 -26.21 20.90
C GLU A 404 47.81 -24.71 20.89
N GLU A 405 47.20 -23.86 21.71
CA GLU A 405 47.94 -22.74 22.34
C GLU A 405 47.14 -22.04 23.46
N ASP A 406 47.84 -21.75 24.55
CA ASP A 406 47.35 -21.12 25.77
C ASP A 406 46.73 -19.73 25.57
N GLY A 407 45.73 -19.41 26.40
CA GLY A 407 45.76 -18.14 27.16
C GLY A 407 44.85 -16.99 26.71
N ASP A 408 43.86 -16.73 27.57
CA ASP A 408 43.35 -15.42 27.99
C ASP A 408 42.41 -14.60 27.07
N ASP A 409 41.34 -14.16 27.74
CA ASP A 409 40.46 -13.01 27.46
C ASP A 409 39.74 -12.82 26.10
N PHE A 410 38.42 -13.08 26.07
CA PHE A 410 37.49 -12.17 25.37
C PHE A 410 36.02 -12.30 25.85
N LEU A 411 35.72 -11.52 26.88
CA LEU A 411 34.53 -10.67 27.09
C LEU A 411 33.10 -11.19 26.79
N ASP A 412 32.41 -11.36 27.91
CA ASP A 412 30.96 -11.33 28.18
C ASP A 412 30.22 -10.13 27.54
N PHE A 413 29.22 -10.42 26.69
CA PHE A 413 28.21 -9.46 26.24
C PHE A 413 26.85 -10.14 26.06
N SER A 414 26.06 -10.25 27.13
CA SER A 414 24.62 -9.86 27.11
C SER A 414 23.92 -10.28 28.41
N LYS A 415 23.84 -9.34 29.35
CA LYS A 415 22.89 -9.43 30.46
C LYS A 415 22.31 -8.07 30.82
N THR A 416 21.31 -7.63 30.05
CA THR A 416 20.33 -6.63 30.49
C THR A 416 19.00 -6.88 29.77
N GLY A 417 17.96 -7.22 30.54
CA GLY A 417 16.63 -7.53 30.03
C GLY A 417 15.74 -8.17 31.08
N THR A 418 15.43 -7.41 32.14
CA THR A 418 14.43 -7.74 33.16
C THR A 418 13.04 -7.22 32.77
N ALA A 419 12.03 -8.10 32.81
CA ALA A 419 10.61 -7.80 33.12
C ALA A 419 9.93 -9.15 33.42
N ASP A 420 9.89 -9.65 34.67
CA ASP A 420 9.04 -9.34 35.84
C ASP A 420 7.68 -10.08 35.86
N GLY A 421 7.45 -10.81 36.96
CA GLY A 421 6.16 -11.26 37.53
C GLY A 421 5.50 -12.56 37.01
N ASP A 422 5.61 -13.67 37.75
CA ASP A 422 4.55 -14.16 38.67
C ASP A 422 4.89 -15.54 39.32
N GLU A 423 4.22 -15.83 40.43
CA GLU A 423 4.47 -16.73 41.56
C GLU A 423 4.83 -18.23 41.36
N SER A 424 5.49 -18.74 42.43
CA SER A 424 5.32 -20.07 43.06
C SER A 424 6.29 -21.21 42.72
N GLY A 425 7.22 -21.46 43.65
CA GLY A 425 7.50 -22.79 44.20
C GLY A 425 8.44 -23.75 43.45
N GLY A 426 9.65 -24.00 43.99
CA GLY A 426 10.38 -25.25 43.74
C GLY A 426 11.91 -25.14 43.68
N ARG A 427 12.58 -25.52 44.78
CA ARG A 427 14.05 -25.58 44.90
C ARG A 427 14.69 -26.65 43.99
N ALA A 428 15.59 -26.18 43.11
CA ALA A 428 16.92 -26.70 42.77
C ALA A 428 17.15 -28.23 42.63
N LYS A 429 17.13 -28.73 41.37
CA LYS A 429 17.86 -29.95 40.94
C LYS A 429 18.07 -30.05 39.41
N GLY A 430 18.66 -29.02 38.77
CA GLY A 430 18.75 -28.93 37.29
C GLY A 430 20.15 -28.91 36.66
N GLY A 431 21.24 -29.15 37.42
CA GLY A 431 22.61 -28.97 36.92
C GLY A 431 23.46 -30.23 36.72
N LYS A 432 22.99 -31.42 37.12
CA LYS A 432 23.76 -32.68 37.02
C LYS A 432 23.36 -33.53 35.82
N GLU A 433 22.09 -33.49 35.43
CA GLU A 433 21.60 -34.27 34.29
C GLU A 433 22.16 -33.75 32.95
N THR A 434 22.43 -32.45 32.82
CA THR A 434 23.01 -31.87 31.59
C THR A 434 24.47 -32.26 31.37
N LEU A 435 25.30 -32.27 32.41
CA LEU A 435 26.70 -32.71 32.30
C LEU A 435 26.80 -34.21 32.08
N GLU A 436 26.02 -35.02 32.81
CA GLU A 436 26.00 -36.47 32.62
C GLU A 436 25.42 -36.85 31.24
N GLN A 437 24.38 -36.16 30.76
CA GLN A 437 23.83 -36.36 29.43
C GLN A 437 24.79 -35.92 28.32
N MET A 438 25.55 -34.84 28.53
CA MET A 438 26.60 -34.40 27.59
C MET A 438 27.78 -35.38 27.57
N LEU A 439 28.19 -35.92 28.71
CA LEU A 439 29.22 -36.95 28.80
C LEU A 439 28.75 -38.28 28.15
N LEU A 440 27.50 -38.67 28.34
CA LEU A 440 26.91 -39.83 27.68
C LEU A 440 26.79 -39.63 26.17
N ALA A 441 26.39 -38.44 25.71
CA ALA A 441 26.35 -38.09 24.30
C ALA A 441 27.76 -38.10 23.68
N ARG A 442 28.76 -37.55 24.38
CA ARG A 442 30.16 -37.58 23.95
C ARG A 442 30.71 -39.01 23.92
N ASN A 443 30.43 -39.83 24.93
CA ASN A 443 30.86 -41.23 24.96
C ASN A 443 30.21 -42.04 23.84
N LYS A 444 28.91 -41.83 23.57
CA LYS A 444 28.20 -42.47 22.45
C LYS A 444 28.75 -42.01 21.09
N LYS A 445 29.07 -40.73 20.94
CA LYS A 445 29.70 -40.17 19.72
C LYS A 445 31.12 -40.71 19.53
N LEU A 446 31.95 -40.73 20.57
CA LEU A 446 33.27 -41.35 20.52
C LEU A 446 33.17 -42.84 20.18
N GLY A 447 32.15 -43.53 20.69
CA GLY A 447 31.84 -44.91 20.31
C GLY A 447 31.50 -45.05 18.82
N SER A 448 30.63 -44.20 18.28
CA SER A 448 30.30 -44.22 16.85
C SER A 448 31.50 -43.87 15.96
N ASP A 449 32.26 -42.85 16.33
CA ASP A 449 33.42 -42.39 15.56
C ASP A 449 34.50 -43.48 15.55
N LEU A 450 34.72 -44.16 16.68
CA LEU A 450 35.63 -45.30 16.77
C LEU A 450 35.17 -46.48 15.89
N THR A 451 33.86 -46.74 15.79
CA THR A 451 33.35 -47.75 14.85
C THR A 451 33.54 -47.34 13.39
N VAL A 452 33.30 -46.07 13.04
CA VAL A 452 33.52 -45.56 11.67
C VAL A 452 35.00 -45.61 11.31
N LEU A 453 35.88 -45.19 12.22
CA LEU A 453 37.33 -45.27 12.04
C LEU A 453 37.78 -46.72 11.83
N ARG A 454 37.27 -47.68 12.63
CA ARG A 454 37.55 -49.11 12.42
C ARG A 454 37.11 -49.60 11.05
N VAL A 455 35.86 -49.31 10.64
CA VAL A 455 35.35 -49.71 9.32
C VAL A 455 36.17 -49.08 8.19
N SER A 456 36.52 -47.79 8.31
CA SER A 456 37.34 -47.11 7.30
C SER A 456 38.77 -47.67 7.25
N HIS A 457 39.34 -48.06 8.39
CA HIS A 457 40.64 -48.71 8.45
C HIS A 457 40.60 -50.08 7.77
N ASP A 458 39.58 -50.88 8.04
CA ASP A 458 39.38 -52.18 7.40
C ASP A 458 39.15 -52.03 5.89
N GLU A 459 38.38 -51.02 5.47
CA GLU A 459 38.15 -50.73 4.05
C GLU A 459 39.45 -50.27 3.36
N LEU A 460 40.24 -49.40 3.99
CA LEU A 460 41.49 -48.90 3.43
C LEU A 460 42.55 -50.00 3.40
N SER A 461 42.58 -50.88 4.40
CA SER A 461 43.39 -52.10 4.42
C SER A 461 42.98 -53.05 3.29
N SER A 462 41.69 -53.27 3.08
CA SER A 462 41.17 -54.08 1.96
C SER A 462 41.51 -53.46 0.59
N ARG A 463 41.41 -52.13 0.45
CA ARG A 463 41.82 -51.42 -0.77
C ARG A 463 43.31 -51.54 -1.02
N LEU A 464 44.16 -51.43 0.02
CA LEU A 464 45.59 -51.65 -0.10
C LEU A 464 45.91 -53.08 -0.53
N GLN A 465 45.23 -54.07 0.06
CA GLN A 465 45.39 -55.48 -0.33
C GLN A 465 44.97 -55.71 -1.80
N ASN A 466 43.86 -55.14 -2.24
CA ASN A 466 43.40 -55.22 -3.63
C ASN A 466 44.38 -54.52 -4.59
N LEU A 467 44.86 -53.32 -4.25
CA LEU A 467 45.85 -52.62 -5.05
C LEU A 467 47.15 -53.41 -5.16
N GLN A 468 47.60 -54.01 -4.07
CA GLN A 468 48.76 -54.89 -4.06
C GLN A 468 48.54 -56.11 -4.97
N GLN A 469 47.37 -56.75 -4.91
CA GLN A 469 47.02 -57.85 -5.80
C GLN A 469 46.98 -57.42 -7.28
N THR A 470 46.45 -56.23 -7.59
CA THR A 470 46.48 -55.72 -8.97
C THR A 470 47.89 -55.37 -9.45
N LEU A 471 48.74 -54.88 -8.56
CA LEU A 471 50.15 -54.61 -8.87
C LEU A 471 50.88 -55.93 -9.13
N ASP A 472 50.64 -56.96 -8.34
CA ASP A 472 51.20 -58.31 -8.57
C ASP A 472 50.69 -58.92 -9.89
N SER A 473 49.41 -58.74 -10.22
CA SER A 473 48.85 -59.21 -11.50
C SER A 473 49.43 -58.46 -12.70
N THR A 474 49.49 -57.13 -12.64
CA THR A 474 50.02 -56.30 -13.73
C THR A 474 51.52 -56.49 -13.90
N THR A 475 52.28 -56.69 -12.82
CA THR A 475 53.70 -57.03 -12.93
C THR A 475 53.90 -58.41 -13.55
N SER A 476 53.06 -59.41 -13.21
CA SER A 476 53.07 -60.72 -13.86
C SER A 476 52.72 -60.65 -15.37
N GLU A 477 51.70 -59.88 -15.74
CA GLU A 477 51.34 -59.62 -17.15
C GLU A 477 52.45 -58.89 -17.89
N LEU A 478 53.09 -57.90 -17.27
CA LEU A 478 54.18 -57.14 -17.86
C LEU A 478 55.41 -58.03 -18.08
N VAL A 479 55.75 -58.91 -17.14
CA VAL A 479 56.78 -59.94 -17.31
C VAL A 479 56.43 -60.88 -18.47
N SER A 480 55.17 -61.31 -18.54
CA SER A 480 54.69 -62.18 -19.63
C SER A 480 54.79 -61.47 -20.98
N ALA A 481 54.36 -60.21 -21.08
CA ALA A 481 54.45 -59.40 -22.28
C ALA A 481 55.90 -59.13 -22.69
N ARG A 482 56.79 -58.84 -21.75
CA ARG A 482 58.24 -58.71 -22.02
C ARG A 482 58.81 -60.02 -22.58
N SER A 483 58.46 -61.16 -22.00
CA SER A 483 58.91 -62.46 -22.51
C SER A 483 58.37 -62.77 -23.91
N LEU A 484 57.13 -62.36 -24.21
CA LEU A 484 56.54 -62.52 -25.53
C LEU A 484 57.22 -61.57 -26.53
N ASN A 485 57.51 -60.34 -26.13
CA ASN A 485 58.17 -59.37 -26.98
C ASN A 485 59.60 -59.80 -27.28
N GLU A 486 60.33 -60.34 -26.30
CA GLU A 486 61.64 -60.95 -26.53
C GLU A 486 61.55 -62.14 -27.50
N LYS A 487 60.50 -62.97 -27.41
CA LYS A 487 60.25 -64.03 -28.41
C LYS A 487 59.98 -63.46 -29.80
N LEU A 488 59.14 -62.43 -29.90
CA LEU A 488 58.83 -61.76 -31.18
C LEU A 488 60.04 -61.06 -31.77
N GLU A 489 60.88 -60.41 -30.96
CA GLU A 489 62.14 -59.80 -31.39
C GLU A 489 63.11 -60.87 -31.90
N ASN A 490 63.25 -62.00 -31.20
CA ASN A 490 64.05 -63.13 -31.68
C ASN A 490 63.51 -63.70 -32.99
N ASP A 491 62.18 -63.82 -33.14
CA ASP A 491 61.56 -64.35 -34.36
C ASP A 491 61.60 -63.34 -35.52
N LEU A 492 61.48 -62.03 -35.26
CA LEU A 492 61.71 -60.99 -36.25
C LEU A 492 63.18 -60.91 -36.64
N LEU A 493 64.12 -61.15 -35.72
CA LEU A 493 65.54 -61.24 -36.06
C LEU A 493 65.77 -62.42 -37.00
N LYS A 494 65.16 -63.59 -36.74
CA LYS A 494 65.17 -64.72 -37.69
C LYS A 494 64.54 -64.33 -39.03
N PHE A 495 63.36 -63.69 -39.03
CA PHE A 495 62.69 -63.27 -40.27
C PHE A 495 63.48 -62.20 -41.03
N GLN A 496 64.12 -61.24 -40.35
CA GLN A 496 64.98 -60.24 -40.97
C GLN A 496 66.25 -60.88 -41.50
N GLN A 497 66.81 -61.88 -40.83
CA GLN A 497 67.92 -62.67 -41.36
C GLN A 497 67.49 -63.45 -42.61
N GLU A 498 66.26 -63.99 -42.64
CA GLU A 498 65.67 -64.61 -43.83
C GLU A 498 65.34 -63.57 -44.94
N THR A 499 64.92 -62.36 -44.59
CA THR A 499 64.52 -61.29 -45.54
C THR A 499 65.73 -60.49 -46.05
N GLN A 500 66.85 -60.45 -45.32
CA GLN A 500 68.14 -59.89 -45.81
C GLN A 500 68.72 -60.72 -46.97
N HIS A 501 68.22 -61.93 -47.21
CA HIS A 501 68.52 -62.69 -48.43
C HIS A 501 67.58 -62.35 -49.61
N SER A 502 66.61 -61.43 -49.45
CA SER A 502 65.59 -61.06 -50.44
C SER A 502 65.52 -59.54 -50.60
N SER A 503 66.39 -59.02 -51.47
CA SER A 503 66.72 -57.63 -51.76
C SER A 503 65.62 -56.71 -52.31
N ALA A 504 65.74 -55.43 -51.91
CA ALA A 504 65.60 -54.20 -52.70
C ALA A 504 64.27 -53.38 -52.66
N LEU A 505 64.49 -52.09 -52.32
CA LEU A 505 63.73 -50.88 -52.65
C LEU A 505 62.68 -50.35 -51.64
N SER A 506 63.24 -49.71 -50.61
CA SER A 506 62.78 -48.56 -49.82
C SER A 506 62.08 -47.44 -50.62
N VAL A 507 61.28 -46.51 -50.07
CA VAL A 507 60.77 -46.18 -48.73
C VAL A 507 59.78 -45.01 -48.92
N ALA A 508 58.81 -44.93 -47.99
CA ALA A 508 57.94 -43.78 -47.66
C ALA A 508 56.98 -43.33 -48.77
N GLY A 509 55.66 -43.45 -48.63
CA GLY A 509 54.86 -43.24 -47.42
C GLY A 509 54.19 -41.89 -47.56
N THR A 510 52.84 -41.85 -47.52
CA THR A 510 52.02 -40.77 -46.96
C THR A 510 50.54 -40.84 -47.36
N TYR A 511 49.68 -40.64 -46.35
CA TYR A 511 48.34 -40.03 -46.32
C TYR A 511 47.14 -40.60 -47.11
N VAL A 512 46.16 -41.05 -46.30
CA VAL A 512 44.77 -40.55 -46.21
C VAL A 512 43.84 -40.70 -47.42
N SER A 513 42.80 -41.52 -47.17
CA SER A 513 41.39 -41.36 -47.60
C SER A 513 41.08 -41.51 -49.10
N ARG A 514 40.17 -42.46 -49.42
CA ARG A 514 38.78 -42.14 -49.81
C ARG A 514 38.05 -43.39 -50.33
N TYR A 515 36.93 -43.69 -49.66
CA TYR A 515 35.62 -44.07 -50.23
C TYR A 515 35.51 -45.42 -51.00
N PRO A 516 34.30 -45.92 -51.31
CA PRO A 516 33.16 -46.23 -50.44
C PRO A 516 32.43 -47.52 -50.92
N SER A 517 31.14 -47.64 -50.57
CA SER A 517 30.10 -48.48 -51.19
C SER A 517 29.85 -49.80 -50.43
N ALA A 518 28.86 -49.89 -49.55
CA ALA A 518 27.40 -49.81 -49.74
C ALA A 518 26.76 -51.11 -50.23
N GLN A 519 25.53 -51.31 -49.75
CA GLN A 519 24.56 -52.41 -49.98
C GLN A 519 24.67 -53.54 -48.95
N SER A 520 23.61 -54.05 -48.35
CA SER A 520 22.15 -53.79 -48.36
C SER A 520 21.58 -54.73 -47.26
N MET A 521 20.41 -54.62 -46.65
CA MET A 521 19.04 -54.35 -47.10
C MET A 521 18.14 -54.21 -45.85
N ALA A 522 17.03 -53.48 -46.02
CA ALA A 522 15.69 -53.69 -45.42
C ALA A 522 15.56 -53.63 -43.87
N HIS A 523 14.61 -52.93 -43.24
CA HIS A 523 13.35 -52.33 -43.68
C HIS A 523 12.84 -51.46 -42.51
N GLY A 524 12.32 -50.26 -42.77
CA GLY A 524 11.70 -49.44 -41.72
C GLY A 524 11.43 -48.01 -42.16
N SER A 525 10.40 -47.81 -43.00
CA SER A 525 9.91 -46.49 -43.37
C SER A 525 8.46 -46.32 -42.96
N SER A 526 8.20 -45.31 -42.13
CA SER A 526 7.25 -44.21 -42.39
C SER A 526 6.73 -43.69 -41.04
N ARG A 527 7.38 -42.67 -40.46
CA ARG A 527 7.10 -41.22 -40.65
C ARG A 527 5.68 -40.81 -40.30
N ARG A 528 5.59 -39.81 -39.40
CA ARG A 528 4.77 -38.58 -39.42
C ARG A 528 4.79 -37.99 -37.99
N ILE A 529 4.97 -36.71 -37.66
CA ILE A 529 5.05 -35.41 -38.35
C ILE A 529 5.77 -34.43 -37.40
N SER A 530 6.62 -33.55 -37.92
CA SER A 530 6.82 -32.20 -37.37
C SER A 530 6.52 -31.18 -38.47
N PRO A 531 6.06 -29.99 -38.08
CA PRO A 531 6.50 -28.79 -38.80
C PRO A 531 6.79 -27.59 -37.86
N THR A 532 7.97 -26.98 -38.08
CA THR A 532 8.31 -25.54 -37.96
C THR A 532 8.15 -24.85 -36.59
N SER A 533 9.05 -24.01 -36.07
CA SER A 533 10.18 -23.25 -36.63
C SER A 533 10.83 -22.44 -35.49
N SER A 534 12.16 -22.45 -35.36
CA SER A 534 12.95 -21.26 -34.95
C SER A 534 14.45 -21.58 -34.95
N ILE A 535 15.04 -21.43 -36.12
CA ILE A 535 16.47 -21.12 -36.30
C ILE A 535 16.57 -19.59 -36.27
N ILE A 536 17.46 -19.04 -35.43
CA ILE A 536 18.22 -17.77 -35.55
C ILE A 536 19.04 -17.68 -34.24
N SER A 537 20.28 -18.15 -34.22
CA SER A 537 21.53 -17.45 -34.60
C SER A 537 22.20 -16.74 -33.42
N GLY A 538 23.48 -17.10 -33.15
CA GLY A 538 24.41 -16.44 -32.22
C GLY A 538 24.91 -17.38 -31.12
N VAL A 539 25.93 -18.23 -31.34
CA VAL A 539 27.38 -17.95 -31.20
C VAL A 539 27.74 -17.35 -29.83
N ILE A 540 28.24 -18.19 -28.91
CA ILE A 540 29.55 -18.13 -28.21
C ILE A 540 29.63 -19.30 -27.20
N PRO A 541 30.78 -19.99 -27.09
CA PRO A 541 30.94 -21.21 -26.28
C PRO A 541 31.32 -20.90 -24.83
N HIS A 542 31.03 -21.79 -23.87
CA HIS A 542 31.96 -22.15 -22.79
C HIS A 542 31.55 -23.42 -22.02
N SER A 543 32.59 -24.15 -21.64
CA SER A 543 32.70 -25.41 -20.90
C SER A 543 31.75 -25.61 -19.73
N ALA A 544 31.20 -26.83 -19.60
CA ALA A 544 31.58 -27.78 -18.52
C ALA A 544 30.68 -29.03 -18.54
N SER A 545 31.34 -30.19 -18.64
CA SER A 545 31.00 -31.50 -18.07
C SER A 545 29.51 -31.91 -17.93
N HIS A 546 29.03 -32.76 -18.84
CA HIS A 546 27.98 -33.72 -18.50
C HIS A 546 28.35 -35.12 -19.02
N VAL A 547 28.46 -36.03 -18.06
CA VAL A 547 28.71 -37.47 -18.21
C VAL A 547 27.61 -38.08 -19.09
N SER A 548 28.01 -38.86 -20.11
CA SER A 548 27.10 -39.54 -21.02
C SER A 548 26.50 -40.79 -20.38
N LEU A 549 25.17 -40.85 -20.43
CA LEU A 549 24.22 -41.89 -20.00
C LEU A 549 24.37 -43.24 -20.78
N ALA A 550 25.59 -43.75 -20.95
CA ALA A 550 25.87 -44.97 -21.72
C ALA A 550 26.64 -46.06 -20.96
N GLY A 551 27.08 -45.80 -19.71
CA GLY A 551 27.90 -46.73 -18.92
C GLY A 551 27.18 -47.66 -17.94
N LEU A 552 25.85 -47.59 -17.80
CA LEU A 552 25.10 -48.32 -16.75
C LEU A 552 24.14 -49.39 -17.28
N ARG A 553 24.32 -49.86 -18.53
CA ARG A 553 23.41 -50.84 -19.15
C ARG A 553 24.05 -52.15 -19.59
N ALA A 554 25.17 -52.54 -18.99
CA ALA A 554 25.77 -53.86 -19.20
C ALA A 554 26.28 -54.41 -17.87
N GLY A 555 25.62 -55.44 -17.34
CA GLY A 555 26.03 -56.12 -16.11
C GLY A 555 24.87 -56.75 -15.34
N GLU A 556 24.11 -57.63 -16.00
CA GLU A 556 23.13 -58.53 -15.38
C GLU A 556 23.86 -59.76 -14.82
N ASN A 557 23.98 -59.88 -13.50
CA ASN A 557 23.53 -61.07 -12.77
C ASN A 557 23.72 -60.98 -11.24
N GLU A 558 22.61 -61.24 -10.55
CA GLU A 558 22.44 -61.80 -9.21
C GLU A 558 23.10 -61.11 -7.99
N SER A 559 22.29 -60.39 -7.20
CA SER A 559 21.89 -60.85 -5.86
C SER A 559 21.03 -59.78 -5.14
N TYR A 560 19.79 -60.17 -4.84
CA TYR A 560 18.85 -59.71 -3.81
C TYR A 560 18.93 -58.28 -3.21
N GLY A 561 17.83 -57.54 -3.42
CA GLY A 561 17.14 -56.85 -2.31
C GLY A 561 17.40 -55.36 -2.11
N SER A 562 16.88 -54.49 -3.00
CA SER A 562 16.34 -53.15 -2.63
C SER A 562 15.76 -52.46 -3.88
N GLY A 563 14.46 -52.63 -4.11
CA GLY A 563 13.74 -52.04 -5.25
C GLY A 563 13.36 -50.56 -5.06
N SER A 564 14.25 -49.72 -4.54
CA SER A 564 14.09 -48.26 -4.54
C SER A 564 14.84 -47.66 -5.73
N GLY A 565 14.40 -48.03 -6.94
CA GLY A 565 14.83 -47.34 -8.15
C GLY A 565 14.17 -45.96 -8.20
N ILE A 566 14.87 -44.93 -8.63
CA ILE A 566 14.37 -43.53 -8.70
C ILE A 566 13.16 -43.33 -9.65
N LEU A 567 12.83 -44.34 -10.45
CA LEU A 567 11.80 -44.27 -11.50
C LEU A 567 10.35 -44.10 -11.00
N PRO A 568 9.86 -44.84 -9.98
CA PRO A 568 8.52 -44.67 -9.41
C PRO A 568 8.33 -43.27 -8.82
N MET A 569 9.39 -42.71 -8.22
CA MET A 569 9.38 -41.35 -7.67
C MET A 569 9.30 -40.30 -8.79
N VAL A 570 10.05 -40.49 -9.89
CA VAL A 570 10.00 -39.61 -11.06
C VAL A 570 8.64 -39.71 -11.78
N THR A 571 8.04 -40.91 -11.89
CA THR A 571 6.68 -41.04 -12.43
C THR A 571 5.64 -40.38 -11.53
N ALA A 572 5.76 -40.50 -10.21
CA ALA A 572 4.86 -39.83 -9.27
C ALA A 572 5.00 -38.30 -9.34
N GLN A 573 6.22 -37.78 -9.49
CA GLN A 573 6.47 -36.35 -9.70
C GLN A 573 5.87 -35.89 -11.03
N ARG A 574 6.10 -36.61 -12.13
CA ARG A 574 5.51 -36.31 -13.43
C ARG A 574 3.98 -36.26 -13.37
N ASP A 575 3.36 -37.22 -12.69
CA ASP A 575 1.90 -37.28 -12.61
C ASP A 575 1.33 -36.15 -11.73
N ARG A 576 2.04 -35.74 -10.67
CA ARG A 576 1.73 -34.53 -9.90
C ARG A 576 1.87 -33.26 -10.75
N PHE A 577 2.92 -33.14 -11.56
CA PHE A 577 3.09 -32.00 -12.47
C PHE A 577 2.01 -31.96 -13.54
N LYS A 578 1.62 -33.11 -14.08
CA LYS A 578 0.52 -33.20 -15.05
C LYS A 578 -0.81 -32.78 -14.43
N GLN A 579 -1.09 -33.23 -13.20
CA GLN A 579 -2.29 -32.82 -12.46
C GLN A 579 -2.27 -31.32 -12.14
N LYS A 580 -1.13 -30.78 -11.71
CA LYS A 580 -0.98 -29.33 -11.46
C LYS A 580 -1.14 -28.51 -12.74
N ASN A 581 -0.62 -29.00 -13.87
CA ASN A 581 -0.77 -28.32 -15.15
C ASN A 581 -2.23 -28.32 -15.62
N GLN A 582 -2.94 -29.44 -15.45
CA GLN A 582 -4.38 -29.51 -15.75
C GLN A 582 -5.21 -28.59 -14.85
N GLN A 583 -4.87 -28.51 -13.55
CA GLN A 583 -5.51 -27.55 -12.63
C GLN A 583 -5.25 -26.09 -13.05
N LEU A 584 -4.02 -25.77 -13.47
CA LEU A 584 -3.68 -24.43 -13.96
C LEU A 584 -4.40 -24.10 -15.27
N GLU A 585 -4.56 -25.06 -16.17
CA GLU A 585 -5.34 -24.89 -17.41
C GLU A 585 -6.83 -24.66 -17.10
N ASP A 586 -7.40 -25.41 -16.15
CA ASP A 586 -8.78 -25.23 -15.70
C ASP A 586 -8.99 -23.87 -15.03
N ASP A 587 -8.06 -23.43 -14.17
CA ASP A 587 -8.14 -22.13 -13.50
C ASP A 587 -7.93 -20.97 -14.48
N LEU A 588 -7.08 -21.14 -15.49
CA LEU A 588 -6.91 -20.17 -16.58
C LEU A 588 -8.18 -20.08 -17.43
N SER A 589 -8.82 -21.22 -17.73
CA SER A 589 -10.11 -21.26 -18.43
C SER A 589 -11.21 -20.56 -17.62
N ARG A 590 -11.29 -20.82 -16.31
CA ARG A 590 -12.23 -20.13 -15.41
C ARG A 590 -11.97 -18.63 -15.34
N ALA A 591 -10.71 -18.21 -15.23
CA ALA A 591 -10.34 -16.80 -15.22
C ALA A 591 -10.69 -16.11 -16.55
N HIS A 592 -10.50 -16.79 -17.69
CA HIS A 592 -10.95 -16.27 -18.98
C HIS A 592 -12.47 -16.16 -19.06
N GLY A 593 -13.20 -17.15 -18.51
CA GLY A 593 -14.66 -17.11 -18.39
C GLY A 593 -15.15 -15.93 -17.55
N THR A 594 -14.55 -15.68 -16.38
CA THR A 594 -14.92 -14.54 -15.52
C THR A 594 -14.58 -13.21 -16.18
N ILE A 595 -13.43 -13.08 -16.85
CA ILE A 595 -13.08 -11.89 -17.62
C ILE A 595 -14.09 -11.64 -18.74
N SER A 596 -14.52 -12.69 -19.45
CA SER A 596 -15.53 -12.57 -20.51
C SER A 596 -16.88 -12.10 -19.94
N ASN A 597 -17.33 -12.69 -18.84
CA ASN A 597 -18.58 -12.32 -18.18
C ASN A 597 -18.53 -10.87 -17.67
N LEU A 598 -17.45 -10.47 -16.99
CA LEU A 598 -17.26 -9.10 -16.52
C LEU A 598 -17.19 -8.11 -17.68
N ARG A 599 -16.57 -8.47 -18.82
CA ARG A 599 -16.57 -7.61 -20.01
C ARG A 599 -17.98 -7.44 -20.59
N GLN A 600 -18.79 -8.50 -20.62
CA GLN A 600 -20.18 -8.42 -21.07
C GLN A 600 -21.03 -7.58 -20.11
N GLU A 601 -20.86 -7.75 -18.81
CA GLU A 601 -21.54 -6.95 -17.78
C GLU A 601 -21.15 -5.47 -17.85
N VAL A 602 -19.85 -5.17 -18.03
CA VAL A 602 -19.40 -3.79 -18.24
C VAL A 602 -20.01 -3.21 -19.51
N ALA A 603 -20.08 -3.99 -20.59
CA ALA A 603 -20.71 -3.53 -21.84
C ALA A 603 -22.23 -3.29 -21.68
N SER A 604 -22.94 -4.16 -20.94
CA SER A 604 -24.37 -3.94 -20.65
C SER A 604 -24.59 -2.74 -19.75
N LEU A 605 -23.82 -2.59 -18.67
CA LEU A 605 -23.89 -1.44 -17.77
C LEU A 605 -23.54 -0.13 -18.49
N GLN A 606 -22.59 -0.14 -19.43
CA GLN A 606 -22.28 1.02 -20.25
C GLN A 606 -23.45 1.40 -21.17
N LYS A 607 -24.11 0.41 -21.80
CA LYS A 607 -25.30 0.62 -22.62
C LYS A 607 -26.46 1.18 -21.78
N ASP A 608 -26.70 0.61 -20.61
CA ASP A 608 -27.78 1.02 -19.71
C ASP A 608 -27.53 2.43 -19.14
N ASN A 609 -26.28 2.74 -18.76
CA ASN A 609 -25.89 4.08 -18.34
C ASN A 609 -26.08 5.11 -19.45
N LEU A 610 -25.79 4.76 -20.70
CA LEU A 610 -26.01 5.63 -21.86
C LEU A 610 -27.51 5.82 -22.14
N GLN A 611 -28.33 4.77 -22.02
CA GLN A 611 -29.79 4.86 -22.13
C GLN A 611 -30.43 5.67 -20.98
N LEU A 612 -29.90 5.58 -19.78
CA LEU A 612 -30.32 6.42 -18.66
C LEU A 612 -29.97 7.88 -18.91
N TYR A 613 -28.76 8.15 -19.41
CA TYR A 613 -28.36 9.49 -19.80
C TYR A 613 -29.26 10.06 -20.91
N GLU A 614 -29.59 9.26 -21.93
CA GLU A 614 -30.59 9.55 -22.95
C GLU A 614 -31.92 9.95 -22.32
N LYS A 615 -32.51 9.09 -21.49
CA LYS A 615 -33.79 9.34 -20.82
C LYS A 615 -33.75 10.61 -19.96
N THR A 616 -32.70 10.81 -19.17
CA THR A 616 -32.52 12.03 -18.37
C THR A 616 -32.44 13.27 -19.25
N ARG A 617 -31.75 13.21 -20.40
CA ARG A 617 -31.67 14.32 -21.35
C ARG A 617 -33.00 14.57 -22.04
N TYR A 618 -33.72 13.53 -22.45
CA TYR A 618 -35.07 13.64 -23.02
C TYR A 618 -36.04 14.27 -22.00
N ILE A 619 -36.07 13.78 -20.76
CA ILE A 619 -36.90 14.34 -19.68
C ILE A 619 -36.49 15.77 -19.36
N SER A 620 -35.19 16.09 -19.30
CA SER A 620 -34.71 17.45 -19.07
C SER A 620 -35.03 18.40 -20.23
N SER A 621 -35.02 17.90 -21.47
CA SER A 621 -35.40 18.68 -22.66
C SER A 621 -36.91 18.91 -22.74
N TYR A 622 -37.72 17.93 -22.30
CA TYR A 622 -39.17 18.01 -22.25
C TYR A 622 -39.64 18.87 -21.06
N SER A 623 -38.98 18.75 -19.91
CA SER A 623 -39.16 19.61 -18.73
C SER A 623 -38.73 21.06 -18.96
N ARG A 624 -38.01 21.35 -20.05
CA ARG A 624 -37.63 22.71 -20.47
C ARG A 624 -38.59 23.35 -21.46
N GLN A 625 -39.70 22.69 -21.81
CA GLN A 625 -40.74 23.27 -22.64
C GLN A 625 -41.60 24.21 -21.77
N PRO A 626 -41.59 25.54 -22.00
CA PRO A 626 -42.22 26.49 -21.08
C PRO A 626 -43.74 26.52 -21.31
N VAL A 627 -44.50 26.26 -20.25
CA VAL A 627 -45.90 26.71 -20.15
C VAL A 627 -45.84 28.24 -20.02
N THR A 628 -46.20 28.92 -21.09
CA THR A 628 -46.24 30.38 -21.18
C THR A 628 -47.54 30.91 -20.59
N VAL A 629 -47.45 31.62 -19.45
CA VAL A 629 -48.38 32.72 -19.12
C VAL A 629 -47.58 33.89 -18.53
N GLY A 630 -47.54 35.00 -19.26
CA GLY A 630 -47.36 36.36 -18.76
C GLY A 630 -45.96 36.82 -18.34
N ALA A 631 -45.25 37.52 -19.24
CA ALA A 631 -44.76 38.90 -19.03
C ALA A 631 -43.70 39.27 -20.10
N ALA A 632 -43.93 40.41 -20.74
CA ALA A 632 -43.14 40.99 -21.82
C ALA A 632 -41.80 41.57 -21.35
N GLY A 633 -40.80 41.59 -22.24
CA GLY A 633 -39.65 42.48 -22.09
C GLY A 633 -38.39 42.09 -22.86
N SER A 634 -38.26 42.63 -24.07
CA SER A 634 -37.00 43.01 -24.75
C SER A 634 -36.30 42.01 -25.67
N SER A 635 -36.29 42.42 -26.93
CA SER A 635 -35.63 41.86 -28.11
C SER A 635 -34.19 42.34 -28.29
N SER A 636 -33.27 41.40 -28.45
CA SER A 636 -32.10 41.46 -29.35
C SER A 636 -31.59 40.01 -29.46
N GLY A 637 -31.40 39.39 -30.62
CA GLY A 637 -30.64 39.85 -31.77
C GLY A 637 -29.50 38.84 -31.99
N PHE A 638 -29.81 37.76 -32.70
CA PHE A 638 -28.93 36.86 -33.46
C PHE A 638 -27.47 36.65 -32.97
N GLY A 639 -27.23 35.50 -32.33
CA GLY A 639 -25.90 34.98 -32.01
C GLY A 639 -26.02 33.54 -31.54
N VAL A 640 -26.15 32.60 -32.47
CA VAL A 640 -26.22 31.15 -32.17
C VAL A 640 -24.84 30.69 -31.69
N ASN A 641 -24.65 30.67 -30.38
CA ASN A 641 -23.54 30.00 -29.70
C ASN A 641 -24.11 28.77 -28.96
N PRO A 642 -23.77 27.52 -29.33
CA PRO A 642 -24.36 26.34 -28.71
C PRO A 642 -23.77 26.02 -27.32
N ASN A 643 -22.84 26.84 -26.81
CA ASN A 643 -22.09 26.57 -25.57
C ASN A 643 -22.56 27.37 -24.34
N ALA A 644 -23.87 27.63 -24.19
CA ALA A 644 -24.44 28.25 -22.99
C ALA A 644 -25.13 27.26 -22.05
N ALA A 645 -24.50 26.11 -21.79
CA ALA A 645 -25.04 25.07 -20.90
C ALA A 645 -24.05 24.57 -19.83
N SER A 646 -23.11 25.41 -19.36
CA SER A 646 -22.10 24.98 -18.37
C SER A 646 -22.01 25.80 -17.07
N THR A 647 -22.90 26.76 -16.80
CA THR A 647 -22.72 27.68 -15.66
C THR A 647 -23.68 27.48 -14.49
N LEU A 648 -24.30 26.30 -14.35
CA LEU A 648 -24.98 25.96 -13.10
C LEU A 648 -24.86 24.47 -12.77
N ARG A 649 -23.69 24.02 -12.33
CA ARG A 649 -23.57 22.79 -11.53
C ARG A 649 -22.52 22.95 -10.44
N SER A 650 -22.99 22.80 -9.22
CA SER A 650 -22.24 22.83 -7.98
C SER A 650 -20.99 21.98 -8.01
N SER A 651 -19.94 22.54 -7.41
CA SER A 651 -18.69 21.90 -7.01
C SER A 651 -18.94 20.61 -6.23
N ASP A 652 -18.85 19.46 -6.89
CA ASP A 652 -18.52 18.19 -6.26
C ASP A 652 -17.62 17.36 -7.19
N ASN A 653 -16.34 17.26 -6.82
CA ASN A 653 -15.21 17.12 -7.75
C ASN A 653 -14.93 15.67 -8.22
N SER A 654 -15.95 14.81 -8.30
CA SER A 654 -15.80 13.43 -8.80
C SER A 654 -16.94 12.89 -9.66
N GLY A 655 -18.14 13.51 -9.61
CA GLY A 655 -19.29 13.12 -10.42
C GLY A 655 -19.36 13.75 -11.82
N GLY A 656 -18.66 14.88 -12.02
CA GLY A 656 -18.62 15.61 -13.30
C GLY A 656 -17.94 14.84 -14.44
N LEU A 657 -16.87 14.09 -14.14
CA LEU A 657 -16.11 13.36 -15.16
C LEU A 657 -16.87 12.16 -15.75
N SER A 658 -17.75 11.51 -14.98
CA SER A 658 -18.53 10.38 -15.48
C SER A 658 -19.71 10.86 -16.33
N ILE A 659 -20.41 11.92 -15.91
CA ILE A 659 -21.49 12.52 -16.70
C ILE A 659 -20.96 13.12 -18.00
N ASP A 660 -19.79 13.76 -17.98
CA ASP A 660 -19.15 14.31 -19.19
C ASP A 660 -18.67 13.20 -20.14
N ARG A 661 -18.20 12.07 -19.60
CA ARG A 661 -17.84 10.88 -20.40
C ARG A 661 -19.06 10.28 -21.11
N TYR A 662 -20.17 10.11 -20.41
CA TYR A 662 -21.40 9.59 -21.01
C TYR A 662 -22.05 10.59 -21.96
N ARG A 663 -21.93 11.89 -21.68
CA ARG A 663 -22.32 12.97 -22.59
C ARG A 663 -21.54 12.91 -23.90
N GLN A 664 -20.21 12.80 -23.83
CA GLN A 664 -19.36 12.67 -25.02
C GLN A 664 -19.65 11.38 -25.78
N ALA A 665 -19.81 10.25 -25.08
CA ALA A 665 -20.16 8.97 -25.71
C ALA A 665 -21.53 9.02 -26.41
N TYR A 666 -22.50 9.71 -25.81
CA TYR A 666 -23.82 9.95 -26.40
C TYR A 666 -23.76 10.90 -27.61
N GLU A 667 -23.03 12.02 -27.49
CA GLU A 667 -22.87 13.01 -28.57
C GLU A 667 -22.12 12.41 -29.78
N ALA A 668 -21.14 11.55 -29.53
CA ALA A 668 -20.44 10.79 -30.56
C ALA A 668 -21.32 9.73 -31.23
N ASN A 669 -22.27 9.13 -30.49
CA ASN A 669 -23.20 8.13 -31.03
C ASN A 669 -24.38 8.78 -31.80
N ILE A 670 -24.77 10.01 -31.44
CA ILE A 670 -25.91 10.71 -32.06
C ILE A 670 -25.51 11.63 -33.21
N SER A 671 -24.24 12.05 -33.31
CA SER A 671 -23.80 12.96 -34.36
C SER A 671 -23.27 12.19 -35.59
N PRO A 672 -24.03 12.16 -36.72
CA PRO A 672 -23.60 11.46 -37.93
C PRO A 672 -22.33 12.08 -38.55
N PHE A 673 -22.04 13.35 -38.23
CA PHE A 673 -20.87 14.08 -38.71
C PHE A 673 -19.58 13.77 -37.92
N GLU A 674 -19.65 13.37 -36.66
CA GLU A 674 -18.46 12.95 -35.90
C GLU A 674 -18.07 11.52 -36.24
N ALA A 675 -19.05 10.64 -36.45
CA ALA A 675 -18.81 9.33 -37.08
C ALA A 675 -18.20 9.48 -38.48
N PHE A 676 -18.61 10.50 -39.24
CA PHE A 676 -18.01 10.82 -40.54
C PHE A 676 -16.58 11.37 -40.41
N ARG A 677 -16.33 12.38 -39.55
CA ARG A 677 -14.97 12.90 -39.27
C ARG A 677 -14.03 11.84 -38.68
N GLY A 678 -14.55 10.92 -37.88
CA GLY A 678 -13.82 9.77 -37.35
C GLY A 678 -13.43 8.78 -38.46
N ARG A 679 -14.35 8.49 -39.40
CA ARG A 679 -14.07 7.65 -40.57
C ARG A 679 -13.14 8.34 -41.57
N GLU A 680 -13.25 9.65 -41.73
CA GLU A 680 -12.43 10.45 -42.63
C GLU A 680 -11.02 10.64 -42.08
N SER A 681 -10.86 10.89 -40.77
CA SER A 681 -9.55 10.91 -40.09
C SER A 681 -8.89 9.54 -40.04
N ALA A 682 -9.66 8.45 -39.90
CA ALA A 682 -9.14 7.08 -40.03
C ALA A 682 -8.69 6.76 -41.47
N ARG A 683 -9.41 7.27 -42.49
CA ARG A 683 -8.98 7.20 -43.89
C ARG A 683 -7.75 8.06 -44.17
N ALA A 684 -7.65 9.25 -43.59
CA ALA A 684 -6.46 10.09 -43.66
C ALA A 684 -5.26 9.41 -42.99
N PHE A 685 -5.47 8.76 -41.83
CA PHE A 685 -4.46 7.95 -41.17
C PHE A 685 -3.99 6.76 -42.01
N HIS A 686 -4.90 6.12 -42.74
CA HIS A 686 -4.55 5.06 -43.68
C HIS A 686 -3.86 5.57 -44.97
N ARG A 687 -3.98 6.86 -45.30
CA ARG A 687 -3.27 7.48 -46.44
C ARG A 687 -1.86 7.96 -46.09
N MET A 688 -1.53 8.16 -44.81
CA MET A 688 -0.19 8.54 -44.36
C MET A 688 0.80 7.37 -44.46
N GLY A 689 2.04 7.67 -44.87
CA GLY A 689 3.12 6.68 -44.99
C GLY A 689 3.53 6.08 -43.64
N VAL A 690 4.25 4.96 -43.64
CA VAL A 690 4.63 4.26 -42.38
C VAL A 690 5.46 5.16 -41.46
N VAL A 691 6.38 5.95 -42.02
CA VAL A 691 7.20 6.91 -41.25
C VAL A 691 6.33 8.04 -40.69
N GLU A 692 5.41 8.57 -41.48
CA GLU A 692 4.47 9.61 -41.04
C GLU A 692 3.51 9.10 -39.96
N ARG A 693 3.10 7.83 -40.00
CA ARG A 693 2.28 7.21 -38.94
C ARG A 693 3.06 7.09 -37.64
N ILE A 694 4.34 6.74 -37.70
CA ILE A 694 5.21 6.67 -36.53
C ILE A 694 5.36 8.08 -35.93
N ILE A 695 5.66 9.08 -36.76
CA ILE A 695 5.77 10.48 -36.33
C ILE A 695 4.44 10.96 -35.74
N TYR A 696 3.33 10.78 -36.44
CA TYR A 696 2.01 11.17 -35.97
C TYR A 696 1.63 10.50 -34.64
N SER A 697 1.97 9.21 -34.48
CA SER A 697 1.75 8.49 -33.21
C SER A 697 2.61 9.03 -32.08
N LEU A 698 3.88 9.34 -32.35
CA LEU A 698 4.83 9.90 -31.39
C LEU A 698 4.43 11.33 -30.99
N THR A 699 4.09 12.18 -31.96
CA THR A 699 3.61 13.54 -31.73
C THR A 699 2.30 13.54 -30.94
N ARG A 700 1.37 12.62 -31.24
CA ARG A 700 0.11 12.50 -30.49
C ARG A 700 0.35 12.07 -29.05
N VAL A 701 1.24 11.12 -28.80
CA VAL A 701 1.60 10.68 -27.43
C VAL A 701 2.28 11.80 -26.65
N VAL A 702 3.19 12.55 -27.30
CA VAL A 702 3.90 13.68 -26.68
C VAL A 702 2.96 14.86 -26.40
N LEU A 703 1.97 15.14 -27.25
CA LEU A 703 1.01 16.23 -27.03
C LEU A 703 -0.20 15.85 -26.15
N ALA A 704 -0.50 14.56 -25.97
CA ALA A 704 -1.67 14.13 -25.22
C ALA A 704 -1.56 14.39 -23.70
N ASN A 705 -0.35 14.34 -23.13
CA ASN A 705 -0.16 14.50 -21.69
C ASN A 705 0.45 15.87 -21.34
N ARG A 706 -0.06 16.51 -20.28
CA ARG A 706 0.40 17.85 -19.86
C ARG A 706 1.87 17.84 -19.43
N THR A 707 2.31 16.74 -18.83
CA THR A 707 3.70 16.53 -18.40
C THR A 707 4.63 16.24 -19.58
N SER A 708 4.21 15.45 -20.56
CA SER A 708 4.98 15.19 -21.78
C SER A 708 5.13 16.43 -22.64
N ARG A 709 4.11 17.30 -22.69
CA ARG A 709 4.21 18.60 -23.36
C ARG A 709 5.25 19.51 -22.70
N ASN A 710 5.28 19.57 -21.37
CA ASN A 710 6.26 20.37 -20.64
C ASN A 710 7.68 19.80 -20.76
N LEU A 711 7.82 18.47 -20.74
CA LEU A 711 9.11 17.78 -20.97
C LEU A 711 9.64 18.01 -22.39
N PHE A 712 8.77 17.94 -23.40
CA PHE A 712 9.16 18.20 -24.79
C PHE A 712 9.53 19.67 -25.00
N ALA A 713 8.80 20.62 -24.41
CA ALA A 713 9.16 22.02 -24.42
C ALA A 713 10.51 22.26 -23.73
N GLY A 714 10.74 21.64 -22.56
CA GLY A 714 12.02 21.68 -21.86
C GLY A 714 13.17 21.07 -22.67
N TYR A 715 12.93 19.94 -23.33
CA TYR A 715 13.89 19.31 -24.23
C TYR A 715 14.23 20.21 -25.42
N CYS A 716 13.25 20.85 -26.05
CA CYS A 716 13.49 21.80 -27.14
C CYS A 716 14.31 23.00 -26.66
N VAL A 717 13.98 23.58 -25.50
CA VAL A 717 14.75 24.69 -24.91
C VAL A 717 16.19 24.26 -24.60
N LEU A 718 16.38 23.08 -24.01
CA LEU A 718 17.69 22.55 -23.68
C LEU A 718 18.53 22.27 -24.93
N LEU A 719 17.90 21.76 -26.00
CA LEU A 719 18.56 21.59 -27.29
C LEU A 719 18.96 22.95 -27.89
N HIS A 720 18.09 23.96 -27.83
CA HIS A 720 18.44 25.31 -28.28
C HIS A 720 19.56 25.94 -27.43
N LEU A 721 19.56 25.73 -26.11
CA LEU A 721 20.65 26.17 -25.24
C LEU A 721 21.97 25.45 -25.55
N LEU A 722 21.92 24.15 -25.86
CA LEU A 722 23.09 23.38 -26.26
C LEU A 722 23.63 23.86 -27.62
N MET A 723 22.75 24.05 -28.60
CA MET A 723 23.08 24.64 -29.90
C MET A 723 23.69 26.03 -29.74
N PHE A 724 23.10 26.87 -28.89
CA PHE A 724 23.60 28.20 -28.60
C PHE A 724 24.94 28.16 -27.88
N SER A 725 25.13 27.25 -26.91
CA SER A 725 26.42 27.03 -26.24
C SER A 725 27.48 26.53 -27.22
N MET A 726 27.11 25.69 -28.18
CA MET A 726 28.05 25.15 -29.15
C MET A 726 28.42 26.18 -30.21
N LEU A 727 27.46 27.01 -30.64
CA LEU A 727 27.71 28.18 -31.48
C LEU A 727 28.51 29.26 -30.73
N TYR A 728 28.27 29.45 -29.44
CA TYR A 728 29.05 30.35 -28.60
C TYR A 728 30.48 29.84 -28.45
N TYR A 729 30.67 28.56 -28.16
CA TYR A 729 32.00 27.96 -28.00
C TYR A 729 32.77 27.93 -29.34
N ALA A 730 32.10 27.59 -30.44
CA ALA A 730 32.66 27.68 -31.78
C ALA A 730 32.99 29.13 -32.15
N GLY A 731 32.10 30.09 -31.82
CA GLY A 731 32.32 31.51 -32.03
C GLY A 731 33.46 32.07 -31.19
N THR A 732 33.62 31.69 -29.92
CA THR A 732 34.76 32.08 -29.10
C THR A 732 36.06 31.45 -29.59
N ALA A 733 36.02 30.20 -30.06
CA ALA A 733 37.18 29.54 -30.64
C ALA A 733 37.58 30.15 -32.01
N GLU A 734 36.61 30.60 -32.80
CA GLU A 734 36.83 31.36 -34.05
C GLU A 734 37.40 32.75 -33.74
N VAL A 735 36.88 33.44 -32.72
CA VAL A 735 37.37 34.74 -32.25
C VAL A 735 38.78 34.63 -31.65
N GLU A 736 39.10 33.56 -30.93
CA GLU A 736 40.43 33.29 -30.39
C GLU A 736 41.43 32.93 -31.51
N LYS A 737 40.98 32.22 -32.56
CA LYS A 737 41.75 32.01 -33.80
C LYS A 737 41.93 33.30 -34.61
N HIS A 738 40.93 34.18 -34.65
CA HIS A 738 41.04 35.49 -35.30
C HIS A 738 41.88 36.48 -34.49
N LEU A 739 41.87 36.41 -33.15
CA LEU A 739 42.72 37.21 -32.27
C LEU A 739 44.18 36.73 -32.27
N THR A 740 44.41 35.41 -32.32
CA THR A 740 45.76 34.86 -32.52
C THR A 740 46.26 35.05 -33.95
N GLY A 741 45.36 35.02 -34.93
CA GLY A 741 45.62 35.40 -36.32
C GLY A 741 45.94 36.89 -36.48
N MET A 742 45.20 37.79 -35.81
CA MET A 742 45.50 39.23 -35.76
C MET A 742 46.73 39.56 -34.90
N ALA A 743 47.05 38.77 -33.88
CA ALA A 743 48.32 38.86 -33.15
C ALA A 743 49.50 38.42 -34.04
N GLY A 744 49.31 37.40 -34.89
CA GLY A 744 50.27 36.99 -35.92
C GLY A 744 50.45 38.04 -37.02
N ASP A 745 49.34 38.61 -37.51
CA ASP A 745 49.37 39.65 -38.55
C ASP A 745 49.79 41.03 -38.03
N SER A 746 49.62 41.34 -36.74
CA SER A 746 50.18 42.56 -36.14
C SER A 746 51.68 42.46 -35.88
N ILE A 747 52.23 41.25 -35.68
CA ILE A 747 53.67 41.01 -35.66
C ILE A 747 54.25 41.05 -37.09
N ALA A 748 53.51 40.58 -38.10
CA ALA A 748 53.91 40.72 -39.51
C ALA A 748 53.78 42.17 -40.02
N ALA A 749 52.73 42.89 -39.62
CA ALA A 749 52.51 44.29 -39.99
C ALA A 749 53.43 45.26 -39.23
N SER A 750 53.86 44.95 -37.99
CA SER A 750 54.87 45.76 -37.29
C SER A 750 56.29 45.60 -37.86
N MET A 751 56.57 44.51 -38.59
CA MET A 751 57.79 44.40 -39.41
C MET A 751 57.67 45.11 -40.78
N ALA A 752 56.45 45.29 -41.31
CA ALA A 752 56.21 46.03 -42.55
C ALA A 752 56.04 47.54 -42.34
N ALA A 753 55.62 47.99 -41.15
CA ALA A 753 55.40 49.39 -40.78
C ALA A 753 56.69 50.14 -40.35
N ALA A 754 57.87 49.55 -40.56
CA ALA A 754 59.16 50.29 -40.56
C ALA A 754 59.45 50.97 -41.91
N ALA A 755 58.54 50.85 -42.89
CA ALA A 755 58.60 51.53 -44.17
C ALA A 755 57.21 52.04 -44.57
N GLY A 756 56.90 53.31 -44.33
CA GLY A 756 55.70 53.94 -44.90
C GLY A 756 54.98 54.88 -43.96
N GLU A 757 55.49 56.10 -43.89
CA GLU A 757 54.88 57.29 -43.30
C GLU A 757 53.66 57.75 -44.13
N ALA A 758 52.64 58.31 -43.45
CA ALA A 758 51.64 59.30 -43.91
C ALA A 758 50.15 58.89 -44.12
N GLY A 759 49.27 59.61 -43.39
CA GLY A 759 47.85 59.91 -43.69
C GLY A 759 46.85 58.81 -43.36
N GLY A 760 45.68 59.00 -42.77
CA GLY A 760 44.85 60.17 -42.45
C GLY A 760 43.44 59.62 -42.14
N LEU A 761 42.74 60.21 -41.17
CA LEU A 761 41.39 59.87 -40.72
C LEU A 761 40.33 60.10 -41.81
N ASP A 762 39.32 59.23 -41.94
CA ASP A 762 37.92 59.67 -42.14
C ASP A 762 36.88 58.59 -41.78
N HIS A 763 35.74 59.06 -41.29
CA HIS A 763 34.56 58.35 -40.81
C HIS A 763 33.49 58.25 -41.92
N GLY A 764 32.58 57.27 -41.79
CA GLY A 764 31.25 57.30 -42.43
C GLY A 764 30.91 55.98 -43.13
N ASP A 765 29.66 55.55 -43.26
CA ASP A 765 28.40 55.90 -42.63
C ASP A 765 27.47 54.70 -42.93
N TRP A 766 26.41 54.53 -42.16
CA TRP A 766 25.47 53.41 -42.23
C TRP A 766 24.46 53.61 -43.37
N HIS A 767 24.02 52.57 -44.09
CA HIS A 767 22.64 52.52 -44.62
C HIS A 767 22.17 51.09 -44.98
N PRO A 768 20.87 50.76 -44.76
CA PRO A 768 20.28 49.45 -44.97
C PRO A 768 19.59 49.34 -46.34
N GLU A 769 19.57 48.15 -46.94
CA GLU A 769 18.71 47.87 -48.09
C GLU A 769 17.61 46.86 -47.72
N GLY A 770 16.39 47.39 -47.68
CA GLY A 770 15.16 46.62 -47.77
C GLY A 770 14.74 46.43 -49.22
N PHE A 771 14.37 45.19 -49.52
CA PHE A 771 13.34 44.72 -50.46
C PHE A 771 12.64 45.75 -51.37
N ASP A 772 12.80 45.56 -52.68
CA ASP A 772 11.75 45.60 -53.73
C ASP A 772 12.41 45.14 -55.06
N GLY A 773 11.83 44.32 -55.93
CA GLY A 773 10.54 43.67 -55.94
C GLY A 773 10.41 42.77 -57.19
N LYS A 774 9.65 41.69 -57.05
CA LYS A 774 8.73 41.15 -58.06
C LYS A 774 7.76 40.19 -57.39
#